data_AF-A0A7L4R7R4-F1
#
_entry.id   AF-A0A7L4R7R4-F1
#
_cell.length_a   1.000
_cell.length_b   1.000
_cell.length_c   1.000
_cell.angle_alpha   90.00
_cell.angle_beta   90.00
_cell.angle_gamma   90.00
#
_symmetry.space_group_name_H-M   'P 1'
#
loop_
_entity.id
_entity.type
_entity.pdbx_description
1 polymer ?
#
loop_
_entity_poly.entity_id
_entity_poly.type
_entity_poly.pdbx_seq_one_letter_code
_entity_poly.pdbx_strand_id
1 'polypeptide(L)'
;MGNSALIFAFLLLVSVASASFFQRPWESQSWIAKNPNIWSYGIEYWWNLPELDKTISSIENEPITGLSMNGSAAKYSAQSAEARLESRQDKDHCIYAVTAAIGGFPAAPITLFISAFAEGIGCISYHADWTNAVGSSLSTLESSMAESDKAIDAARNAYDRIVFMGICGSDYTGPGTEDCAELSSAFASIDNNITEGRYGKYHIMLGHASIIRQELAMPVPDLSLYGTMMKLVWDEDGVIDLFGSAAAMAKKAESDAETEFKSRLASAQSHKATAEKTISGLEAEDLALIESMPAGFEVRKTGSVKEKLAGLEKESASLNQALAEAVLWHGRTTRQGYLAAALEGVEEADEGYSGLILEASDLRTEAETAVEQQKEEAERELEDTRRFSQSGEAGPDMQELLSEAEGYFSDGEAASTLGSAFALYSRAAALARSARESNYAEELGSVSALAELEDLIARAEKDGINVLEEKEALALMEQLPPFQTEEHTGQAIATIISKARVMYEDGFLSARARIYDELSLAGPDAADLSTDMARCEEGLVSDSGIEMPKAIGSLKVLAAAYAKIESSLDQYSSQTVGNAMSASARPLITDVRLDEPAEVILDVVLANDRPYNASNVEVRVSIPAPLPFLYSDITSGKEGVSSLRMENGDTTLVFVFPIIKPFDSKRIILEKNMVLARTVERSSSAEGIGDGSALVKEEITFELDSGIDSLVLPHGMEEATVDGLPSQRPLAEGKHTLLSERTEYDAYSESIANVRSYPLGPSARIEYDIRITPNMDLTSVPMLIDSLNDSRISAFTLSSVTGEPVKDSERVSETQLVCRVFSLKEGKTAVLKIGYTVEDTGPFVYQQIDQLEGGNMSTGALELLEQARSQADSGNYSKALELLEKSRAVIKQDSQETAKLAARCDDMVARITTELEDIDKTLQSSNVSTPFMEKVLARKTELERVLADSEGLNLTEKSEALGNVDYNWLGKELNSFRKQAYTEYNDLKARFFAAGNSTTPEAFLEFEAALHRLDSGARLEYAGEVSDALSEVRRLVEAEEKLAESGKSDLRRVFDSAESDLNEVLGRYSKQAAAAKGTDYSGLFTESETKTSKLLADTKSALSGDPRVVLANLQNLNRSMARMELILGSLKNESETKLLLLEHLLEASKLDAAKKAEFAQKLEGMRGMISSGEYVNALRAGSTIAKDMEGGGQGDDSGLAVLGLSAVAILAGITFFIMRQEPKKELRKLPSSKELFRPAQEKPSEGPKEPGPEPQV
;
A
#
# COMPACT_ATOMS: atom_id res chain seq x y z
N MET A 1 -9.90 14.83 -29.81
CA MET A 1 -8.47 14.71 -30.17
C MET A 1 -7.63 15.85 -29.55
N GLY A 2 -7.94 16.34 -28.34
CA GLY A 2 -7.25 17.51 -27.76
C GLY A 2 -6.47 17.27 -26.45
N ASN A 3 -6.71 16.18 -25.71
CA ASN A 3 -6.14 16.02 -24.36
C ASN A 3 -4.82 15.24 -24.30
N SER A 4 -4.53 14.40 -25.31
CA SER A 4 -3.30 13.60 -25.32
C SER A 4 -2.05 14.43 -25.59
N ALA A 5 -2.16 15.57 -26.30
CA ALA A 5 -1.04 16.47 -26.54
C ALA A 5 -0.68 17.30 -25.29
N LEU A 6 -1.64 17.58 -24.42
CA LEU A 6 -1.43 18.39 -23.22
C LEU A 6 -0.77 17.55 -22.11
N ILE A 7 -1.15 16.27 -21.98
CA ILE A 7 -0.51 15.32 -21.07
C ILE A 7 0.91 14.98 -21.54
N PHE A 8 1.15 14.88 -22.85
CA PHE A 8 2.51 14.68 -23.39
C PHE A 8 3.39 15.92 -23.21
N ALA A 9 2.83 17.14 -23.30
CA ALA A 9 3.53 18.39 -23.02
C ALA A 9 3.82 18.56 -21.52
N PHE A 10 2.92 18.13 -20.64
CA PHE A 10 3.09 18.16 -19.18
C PHE A 10 4.16 17.15 -18.72
N LEU A 11 4.17 15.94 -19.28
CA LEU A 11 5.24 14.95 -19.04
C LEU A 11 6.61 15.40 -19.58
N LEU A 12 6.62 16.18 -20.68
CA LEU A 12 7.83 16.83 -21.19
C LEU A 12 8.30 18.00 -20.32
N LEU A 13 7.42 18.66 -19.57
CA LEU A 13 7.74 19.80 -18.71
C LEU A 13 8.17 19.38 -17.29
N VAL A 14 7.55 18.34 -16.72
CA VAL A 14 7.90 17.81 -15.40
C VAL A 14 9.26 17.10 -15.41
N SER A 15 9.63 16.50 -16.55
CA SER A 15 10.94 15.83 -16.69
C SER A 15 12.15 16.75 -16.87
N VAL A 16 11.93 18.06 -16.97
CA VAL A 16 13.01 19.06 -17.05
C VAL A 16 13.40 19.55 -15.64
N ALA A 17 12.58 19.32 -14.62
CA ALA A 17 12.77 19.90 -13.28
C ALA A 17 13.74 19.12 -12.36
N SER A 18 14.10 17.88 -12.70
CA SER A 18 15.11 17.07 -12.00
C SER A 18 16.43 16.93 -12.77
N ALA A 19 16.59 17.67 -13.88
CA ALA A 19 17.83 17.66 -14.64
C ALA A 19 18.97 18.24 -13.80
N SER A 20 20.06 17.50 -13.69
CA SER A 20 21.27 17.98 -13.04
C SER A 20 21.91 19.06 -13.92
N PHE A 21 21.57 20.33 -13.70
CA PHE A 21 22.06 21.42 -14.53
C PHE A 21 23.58 21.55 -14.42
N PHE A 22 24.26 21.52 -15.56
CA PHE A 22 25.66 21.92 -15.63
C PHE A 22 25.70 23.45 -15.57
N GLN A 23 26.43 23.99 -14.59
CA GLN A 23 26.61 25.44 -14.51
C GLN A 23 27.25 25.95 -15.82
N ARG A 24 26.79 27.11 -16.29
CA ARG A 24 27.32 27.82 -17.46
C ARG A 24 28.13 29.04 -16.98
N PRO A 25 29.34 28.84 -16.45
CA PRO A 25 30.06 29.91 -15.75
C PRO A 25 30.38 31.12 -16.64
N TRP A 26 30.50 30.95 -17.96
CA TRP A 26 30.65 32.05 -18.92
C TRP A 26 29.43 32.99 -19.01
N GLU A 27 28.28 32.64 -18.43
CA GLU A 27 27.14 33.55 -18.27
C GLU A 27 27.28 34.44 -17.00
N SER A 28 28.21 34.09 -16.10
CA SER A 28 28.47 34.85 -14.86
C SER A 28 29.50 35.94 -15.08
N GLN A 29 29.13 37.19 -14.78
CA GLN A 29 30.07 38.33 -14.75
C GLN A 29 31.27 38.08 -13.83
N SER A 30 31.09 37.32 -12.75
CA SER A 30 32.16 37.00 -11.79
C SER A 30 33.21 36.05 -12.36
N TRP A 31 32.79 35.08 -13.18
CA TRP A 31 33.70 34.14 -13.83
C TRP A 31 34.40 34.81 -15.02
N ILE A 32 33.68 35.65 -15.79
CA ILE A 32 34.27 36.50 -16.84
C ILE A 32 35.38 37.38 -16.24
N ALA A 33 35.16 37.96 -15.06
CA ALA A 33 36.14 38.78 -14.35
C ALA A 33 37.34 37.98 -13.77
N LYS A 34 37.13 36.73 -13.32
CA LYS A 34 38.16 35.86 -12.74
C LYS A 34 38.97 35.07 -13.76
N ASN A 35 38.47 34.96 -15.00
CA ASN A 35 39.16 34.34 -16.12
C ASN A 35 39.49 35.36 -17.22
N PRO A 36 40.20 36.47 -16.87
CA PRO A 36 40.45 37.56 -17.80
C PRO A 36 41.35 37.16 -18.97
N ASN A 37 42.06 36.03 -18.89
CA ASN A 37 42.90 35.48 -19.97
C ASN A 37 42.08 35.03 -21.20
N ILE A 38 40.76 34.94 -21.06
CA ILE A 38 39.80 34.66 -22.15
C ILE A 38 39.28 35.99 -22.75
N TRP A 39 39.40 37.11 -22.04
CA TRP A 39 38.66 38.36 -22.32
C TRP A 39 39.47 39.68 -22.29
N SER A 40 40.73 39.70 -21.87
CA SER A 40 41.56 40.93 -21.79
C SER A 40 43.09 40.68 -21.87
N TYR A 41 43.83 41.72 -22.27
CA TYR A 41 44.99 41.69 -23.17
C TYR A 41 46.37 41.26 -22.65
N GLY A 42 47.13 40.58 -23.53
CA GLY A 42 48.60 40.50 -23.51
C GLY A 42 49.19 39.87 -24.79
N ILE A 43 50.23 40.48 -25.38
CA ILE A 43 50.93 40.01 -26.60
C ILE A 43 51.58 38.61 -26.40
N GLU A 44 51.74 38.15 -25.17
CA GLU A 44 52.35 36.86 -24.85
C GLU A 44 51.41 35.66 -25.07
N TYR A 45 50.09 35.88 -25.22
CA TYR A 45 49.07 34.82 -25.30
C TYR A 45 48.28 34.78 -26.61
N TRP A 46 48.89 35.25 -27.71
CA TRP A 46 48.38 35.02 -29.08
C TRP A 46 48.21 33.51 -29.42
N TRP A 47 48.62 32.62 -28.52
CA TRP A 47 48.51 31.16 -28.61
C TRP A 47 47.22 30.56 -28.01
N ASN A 48 46.28 31.35 -27.44
CA ASN A 48 45.10 30.82 -26.72
C ASN A 48 43.77 30.75 -27.50
N LEU A 49 43.61 31.39 -28.67
CA LEU A 49 42.55 31.03 -29.64
C LEU A 49 42.64 29.53 -30.04
N PRO A 50 43.86 28.98 -30.24
CA PRO A 50 44.09 27.53 -30.28
C PRO A 50 43.67 26.77 -29.02
N GLU A 51 43.60 27.40 -27.84
CA GLU A 51 43.19 26.76 -26.58
C GLU A 51 41.67 26.72 -26.37
N LEU A 52 40.89 27.74 -26.76
CA LEU A 52 39.42 27.64 -26.76
C LEU A 52 38.89 26.64 -27.79
N ASP A 53 39.62 26.51 -28.90
CA ASP A 53 39.43 25.40 -29.84
C ASP A 53 39.77 24.04 -29.22
N LYS A 54 40.53 23.96 -28.11
CA LYS A 54 40.68 22.69 -27.37
C LYS A 54 39.37 22.28 -26.71
N THR A 55 38.56 23.21 -26.18
CA THR A 55 37.22 22.87 -25.67
C THR A 55 36.35 22.34 -26.81
N ILE A 56 36.25 23.05 -27.93
CA ILE A 56 35.47 22.60 -29.10
C ILE A 56 36.01 21.28 -29.68
N SER A 57 37.33 21.11 -29.74
CA SER A 57 37.98 19.89 -30.21
C SER A 57 37.84 18.73 -29.22
N SER A 58 37.78 18.99 -27.91
CA SER A 58 37.59 17.97 -26.89
C SER A 58 36.21 17.31 -27.00
N ILE A 59 35.18 18.08 -27.36
CA ILE A 59 33.82 17.57 -27.65
C ILE A 59 33.83 16.59 -28.82
N GLU A 60 34.79 16.72 -29.75
CA GLU A 60 34.94 15.86 -30.94
C GLU A 60 35.88 14.66 -30.75
N ASN A 61 36.43 14.45 -29.55
CA ASN A 61 37.37 13.35 -29.29
C ASN A 61 36.77 11.97 -29.60
N GLU A 62 35.46 11.81 -29.44
CA GLU A 62 34.75 10.61 -29.85
C GLU A 62 33.58 10.94 -30.79
N PRO A 63 33.45 10.22 -31.92
CA PRO A 63 32.31 10.40 -32.82
C PRO A 63 31.02 9.88 -32.16
N ILE A 64 30.00 10.73 -32.16
CA ILE A 64 28.64 10.43 -31.68
C ILE A 64 27.64 10.16 -32.83
N THR A 65 28.16 10.02 -34.06
CA THR A 65 27.36 9.70 -35.24
C THR A 65 26.83 8.27 -35.16
N GLY A 66 25.51 8.09 -35.32
CA GLY A 66 24.86 6.78 -35.28
C GLY A 66 24.15 6.47 -33.96
N LEU A 67 24.28 7.31 -32.93
CA LEU A 67 23.52 7.19 -31.69
C LEU A 67 22.03 7.45 -31.94
N SER A 68 21.16 6.70 -31.26
CA SER A 68 19.70 6.75 -31.39
C SER A 68 19.06 7.94 -30.64
N MET A 69 19.74 9.09 -30.62
CA MET A 69 19.28 10.30 -29.94
C MET A 69 17.92 10.77 -30.47
N ASN A 70 17.03 11.17 -29.57
CA ASN A 70 15.71 11.69 -29.93
C ASN A 70 15.38 12.97 -29.12
N GLY A 71 14.20 13.54 -29.37
CA GLY A 71 13.65 14.66 -28.59
C GLY A 71 14.57 15.88 -28.50
N SER A 72 14.66 16.44 -27.30
CA SER A 72 15.48 17.62 -27.00
C SER A 72 16.98 17.35 -27.15
N ALA A 73 17.46 16.15 -26.79
CA ALA A 73 18.87 15.77 -26.92
C ALA A 73 19.34 15.82 -28.39
N ALA A 74 18.57 15.25 -29.32
CA ALA A 74 18.90 15.31 -30.75
C ALA A 74 18.91 16.74 -31.30
N LYS A 75 17.96 17.57 -30.85
CA LYS A 75 17.89 18.99 -31.23
C LYS A 75 19.11 19.76 -30.75
N TYR A 76 19.46 19.64 -29.46
CA TYR A 76 20.63 20.32 -28.90
C TYR A 76 21.94 19.77 -29.48
N SER A 77 22.02 18.48 -29.81
CA SER A 77 23.21 17.89 -30.45
C SER A 77 23.42 18.45 -31.86
N ALA A 78 22.33 18.62 -32.63
CA ALA A 78 22.39 19.26 -33.95
C ALA A 78 22.78 20.74 -33.85
N GLN A 79 22.20 21.48 -32.89
CA GLN A 79 22.57 22.88 -32.61
C GLN A 79 24.03 23.01 -32.19
N SER A 80 24.53 22.10 -31.35
CA SER A 80 25.95 22.03 -31.00
C SER A 80 26.82 21.74 -32.22
N ALA A 81 26.45 20.79 -33.09
CA ALA A 81 27.23 20.49 -34.29
C ALA A 81 27.29 21.66 -35.28
N GLU A 82 26.17 22.35 -35.49
CA GLU A 82 26.08 23.56 -36.33
C GLU A 82 26.92 24.70 -35.75
N ALA A 83 26.71 25.03 -34.47
CA ALA A 83 27.46 26.08 -33.78
C ALA A 83 28.96 25.78 -33.68
N ARG A 84 29.38 24.51 -33.59
CA ARG A 84 30.80 24.12 -33.66
C ARG A 84 31.42 24.40 -35.02
N LEU A 85 30.68 24.14 -36.10
CA LEU A 85 31.14 24.42 -37.47
C LEU A 85 31.23 25.93 -37.71
N GLU A 86 30.22 26.69 -37.29
CA GLU A 86 30.17 28.16 -37.37
C GLU A 86 31.29 28.78 -36.54
N SER A 87 31.45 28.33 -35.28
CA SER A 87 32.55 28.76 -34.41
C SER A 87 33.92 28.51 -35.04
N ARG A 88 34.15 27.40 -35.75
CA ARG A 88 35.43 27.17 -36.45
C ARG A 88 35.64 28.08 -37.66
N GLN A 89 34.59 28.32 -38.44
CA GLN A 89 34.67 29.25 -39.57
C GLN A 89 34.93 30.68 -39.10
N ASP A 90 34.25 31.09 -38.03
CA ASP A 90 34.37 32.43 -37.48
C ASP A 90 35.63 32.62 -36.64
N LYS A 91 36.19 31.55 -36.08
CA LYS A 91 37.57 31.53 -35.58
C LYS A 91 38.56 31.90 -36.69
N ASP A 92 38.48 31.26 -37.85
CA ASP A 92 39.39 31.53 -38.97
C ASP A 92 39.19 32.95 -39.51
N HIS A 93 37.94 33.44 -39.58
CA HIS A 93 37.65 34.84 -39.90
C HIS A 93 38.14 35.82 -38.84
N CYS A 94 38.03 35.50 -37.55
CA CYS A 94 38.57 36.29 -36.46
C CYS A 94 40.09 36.37 -36.56
N ILE A 95 40.77 35.23 -36.73
CA ILE A 95 42.22 35.16 -36.93
C ILE A 95 42.63 35.97 -38.17
N TYR A 96 41.92 35.84 -39.29
CA TYR A 96 42.21 36.59 -40.51
C TYR A 96 41.95 38.10 -40.36
N ALA A 97 40.83 38.50 -39.75
CA ALA A 97 40.48 39.91 -39.51
C ALA A 97 41.49 40.58 -38.59
N VAL A 98 41.89 39.90 -37.52
CA VAL A 98 42.94 40.33 -36.60
C VAL A 98 44.30 40.40 -37.32
N THR A 99 44.65 39.40 -38.13
CA THR A 99 45.92 39.36 -38.90
C THR A 99 45.97 40.41 -40.02
N ALA A 100 44.84 40.72 -40.63
CA ALA A 100 44.72 41.77 -41.66
C ALA A 100 44.76 43.17 -41.04
N ALA A 101 44.15 43.37 -39.86
CA ALA A 101 44.16 44.63 -39.13
C ALA A 101 45.56 45.01 -38.62
N ILE A 102 46.40 44.03 -38.28
CA ILE A 102 47.79 44.23 -37.85
C ILE A 102 48.81 44.31 -39.01
N GLY A 103 48.41 43.89 -40.22
CA GLY A 103 49.21 44.08 -41.44
C GLY A 103 50.61 43.45 -41.43
N GLY A 104 50.74 42.13 -41.25
CA GLY A 104 51.94 41.35 -41.60
C GLY A 104 53.31 41.74 -41.02
N PHE A 105 53.42 42.76 -40.16
CA PHE A 105 54.67 43.24 -39.55
C PHE A 105 54.54 43.33 -38.01
N PRO A 106 55.58 42.99 -37.24
CA PRO A 106 55.50 42.77 -35.80
C PRO A 106 55.46 44.07 -34.94
N ALA A 107 54.93 45.18 -35.45
CA ALA A 107 55.02 46.50 -34.79
C ALA A 107 53.75 47.38 -34.89
N ALA A 108 52.56 46.79 -34.93
CA ALA A 108 51.31 47.55 -34.79
C ALA A 108 51.01 47.87 -33.30
N PRO A 109 50.40 49.03 -32.97
CA PRO A 109 50.05 49.40 -31.61
C PRO A 109 49.03 48.44 -30.98
N ILE A 110 49.24 48.08 -29.71
CA ILE A 110 48.36 47.21 -28.91
C ILE A 110 46.89 47.58 -29.09
N THR A 111 46.55 48.88 -29.06
CA THR A 111 45.19 49.41 -29.21
C THR A 111 44.49 49.09 -30.54
N LEU A 112 45.21 48.98 -31.65
CA LEU A 112 44.65 48.61 -32.96
C LEU A 112 44.30 47.12 -33.01
N PHE A 113 45.08 46.29 -32.32
CA PHE A 113 44.78 44.87 -32.12
C PHE A 113 43.60 44.71 -31.15
N ILE A 114 43.55 45.51 -30.08
CA ILE A 114 42.46 45.52 -29.12
C ILE A 114 41.13 45.81 -29.80
N SER A 115 41.07 46.89 -30.58
CA SER A 115 39.86 47.25 -31.31
C SER A 115 39.51 46.22 -32.36
N ALA A 116 40.49 45.65 -33.07
CA ALA A 116 40.21 44.63 -34.09
C ALA A 116 39.68 43.31 -33.52
N PHE A 117 40.08 42.92 -32.30
CA PHE A 117 39.57 41.73 -31.61
C PHE A 117 38.22 41.99 -30.94
N ALA A 118 38.04 43.14 -30.28
CA ALA A 118 36.81 43.49 -29.59
C ALA A 118 35.65 43.91 -30.54
N GLU A 119 35.98 44.52 -31.68
CA GLU A 119 35.00 45.06 -32.64
C GLU A 119 34.99 44.29 -33.97
N GLY A 120 35.90 43.32 -34.14
CA GLY A 120 35.97 42.48 -35.31
C GLY A 120 34.75 41.57 -35.39
N ILE A 121 33.95 41.72 -36.45
CA ILE A 121 32.71 40.95 -36.66
C ILE A 121 32.95 39.44 -36.51
N GLY A 122 34.05 38.92 -37.07
CA GLY A 122 34.41 37.49 -36.94
C GLY A 122 34.73 37.05 -35.51
N CYS A 123 35.27 37.92 -34.66
CA CYS A 123 35.60 37.58 -33.27
C CYS A 123 34.37 37.63 -32.35
N ILE A 124 33.45 38.56 -32.61
CA ILE A 124 32.15 38.63 -31.93
C ILE A 124 31.31 37.39 -32.27
N SER A 125 31.23 37.02 -33.56
CA SER A 125 30.52 35.82 -33.99
C SER A 125 31.17 34.55 -33.43
N TYR A 126 32.51 34.43 -33.49
CA TYR A 126 33.24 33.29 -32.90
C TYR A 126 32.86 33.03 -31.44
N HIS A 127 32.80 34.09 -30.64
CA HIS A 127 32.44 34.00 -29.22
C HIS A 127 30.99 33.54 -29.01
N ALA A 128 30.05 34.14 -29.75
CA ALA A 128 28.64 33.76 -29.68
C ALA A 128 28.44 32.29 -30.07
N ASP A 129 29.11 31.84 -31.14
CA ASP A 129 29.01 30.48 -31.65
C ASP A 129 29.73 29.47 -30.75
N TRP A 130 30.86 29.84 -30.14
CA TRP A 130 31.52 29.01 -29.13
C TRP A 130 30.62 28.78 -27.91
N THR A 131 30.02 29.86 -27.39
CA THR A 131 29.11 29.80 -26.24
C THR A 131 27.90 28.94 -26.56
N ASN A 132 27.35 29.10 -27.76
CA ASN A 132 26.24 28.30 -28.25
C ASN A 132 26.63 26.82 -28.44
N ALA A 133 27.83 26.54 -28.95
CA ALA A 133 28.35 25.19 -29.13
C ALA A 133 28.54 24.45 -27.80
N VAL A 134 29.20 25.08 -26.83
CA VAL A 134 29.44 24.50 -25.50
C VAL A 134 28.12 24.40 -24.71
N GLY A 135 27.32 25.47 -24.70
CA GLY A 135 26.02 25.50 -24.04
C GLY A 135 25.06 24.45 -24.57
N SER A 136 24.96 24.31 -25.91
CA SER A 136 24.13 23.27 -26.54
C SER A 136 24.64 21.86 -26.25
N SER A 137 25.96 21.66 -26.16
CA SER A 137 26.54 20.36 -25.79
C SER A 137 26.19 19.96 -24.36
N LEU A 138 26.25 20.89 -23.41
CA LEU A 138 25.79 20.64 -22.03
C LEU A 138 24.29 20.38 -21.98
N SER A 139 23.47 21.14 -22.70
CA SER A 139 22.02 20.89 -22.80
C SER A 139 21.71 19.53 -23.42
N THR A 140 22.55 19.04 -24.35
CA THR A 140 22.45 17.65 -24.85
C THR A 140 22.69 16.65 -23.71
N LEU A 141 23.74 16.84 -22.89
CA LEU A 141 24.04 15.94 -21.77
C LEU A 141 22.93 15.95 -20.70
N GLU A 142 22.41 17.12 -20.34
CA GLU A 142 21.30 17.28 -19.39
C GLU A 142 20.06 16.53 -19.88
N SER A 143 19.68 16.74 -21.14
CA SER A 143 18.55 16.03 -21.74
C SER A 143 18.80 14.52 -21.83
N SER A 144 20.05 14.08 -22.00
CA SER A 144 20.42 12.66 -22.08
C SER A 144 20.32 11.97 -20.71
N MET A 145 20.76 12.66 -19.65
CA MET A 145 20.61 12.18 -18.27
C MET A 145 19.13 12.08 -17.87
N ALA A 146 18.32 13.11 -18.20
CA ALA A 146 16.89 13.09 -17.92
C ALA A 146 16.15 11.94 -18.63
N GLU A 147 16.53 11.62 -19.88
CA GLU A 147 15.98 10.44 -20.57
C GLU A 147 16.47 9.11 -19.97
N SER A 148 17.69 9.08 -19.40
CA SER A 148 18.19 7.91 -18.68
C SER A 148 17.41 7.65 -17.40
N ASP A 149 17.16 8.69 -16.59
CA ASP A 149 16.38 8.58 -15.35
C ASP A 149 14.94 8.12 -15.65
N LYS A 150 14.30 8.67 -16.70
CA LYS A 150 12.98 8.19 -17.16
C LYS A 150 12.99 6.71 -17.54
N ALA A 151 14.02 6.25 -18.24
CA ALA A 151 14.13 4.85 -18.64
C ALA A 151 14.25 3.93 -17.42
N ILE A 152 15.03 4.35 -16.41
CA ILE A 152 15.18 3.65 -15.13
C ILE A 152 13.87 3.61 -14.36
N ASP A 153 13.18 4.75 -14.22
CA ASP A 153 11.89 4.83 -13.53
C ASP A 153 10.82 3.99 -14.21
N ALA A 154 10.75 4.02 -15.54
CA ALA A 154 9.83 3.19 -16.31
C ALA A 154 10.12 1.69 -16.11
N ALA A 155 11.40 1.30 -16.04
CA ALA A 155 11.80 -0.07 -15.76
C ALA A 155 11.49 -0.48 -14.31
N ARG A 156 11.71 0.41 -13.33
CA ARG A 156 11.46 0.15 -11.91
C ARG A 156 9.98 -0.03 -11.64
N ASN A 157 9.14 0.86 -12.18
CA ASN A 157 7.69 0.71 -12.11
C ASN A 157 7.19 -0.60 -12.74
N ALA A 158 7.79 -1.03 -13.85
CA ALA A 158 7.44 -2.30 -14.47
C ALA A 158 7.90 -3.51 -13.63
N TYR A 159 9.07 -3.43 -13.00
CA TYR A 159 9.59 -4.45 -12.09
C TYR A 159 8.74 -4.56 -10.81
N ASP A 160 8.42 -3.44 -10.16
CA ASP A 160 7.60 -3.43 -8.95
C ASP A 160 6.22 -4.04 -9.21
N ARG A 161 5.69 -3.85 -10.42
CA ARG A 161 4.43 -4.47 -10.85
C ARG A 161 4.53 -6.00 -10.94
N ILE A 162 5.59 -6.57 -11.53
CA ILE A 162 5.74 -8.04 -11.59
C ILE A 162 6.09 -8.66 -10.23
N VAL A 163 6.79 -7.92 -9.35
CA VAL A 163 6.99 -8.29 -7.93
C VAL A 163 5.63 -8.34 -7.22
N PHE A 164 4.81 -7.30 -7.41
CA PHE A 164 3.48 -7.24 -6.85
C PHE A 164 2.57 -8.37 -7.35
N MET A 165 2.70 -8.79 -8.61
CA MET A 165 1.95 -9.93 -9.17
C MET A 165 2.39 -11.30 -8.59
N GLY A 166 3.52 -11.35 -7.88
CA GLY A 166 4.08 -12.57 -7.28
C GLY A 166 5.05 -13.33 -8.19
N ILE A 167 5.36 -12.81 -9.39
CA ILE A 167 6.23 -13.47 -10.39
C ILE A 167 7.67 -13.55 -9.89
N CYS A 168 8.10 -12.60 -9.04
CA CYS A 168 9.44 -12.61 -8.45
C CYS A 168 9.50 -13.31 -7.07
N GLY A 169 8.44 -14.04 -6.68
CA GLY A 169 8.42 -14.81 -5.43
C GLY A 169 9.33 -16.03 -5.50
N SER A 170 9.89 -16.46 -4.36
CA SER A 170 10.76 -17.65 -4.28
C SER A 170 10.06 -18.94 -4.69
N ASP A 171 8.74 -18.97 -4.54
CA ASP A 171 7.92 -20.17 -4.72
C ASP A 171 7.27 -20.20 -6.12
N TYR A 172 7.49 -19.15 -6.93
CA TYR A 172 7.01 -19.08 -8.31
C TYR A 172 8.02 -19.72 -9.27
N THR A 173 7.56 -20.70 -10.05
CA THR A 173 8.40 -21.44 -11.02
C THR A 173 7.94 -21.27 -12.47
N GLY A 174 7.00 -20.37 -12.73
CA GLY A 174 6.40 -20.14 -14.04
C GLY A 174 7.22 -19.22 -14.96
N PRO A 175 6.68 -18.89 -16.16
CA PRO A 175 7.29 -17.95 -17.07
C PRO A 175 7.56 -16.58 -16.43
N GLY A 176 8.73 -16.00 -16.66
CA GLY A 176 9.14 -14.71 -16.07
C GLY A 176 10.00 -14.82 -14.81
N THR A 177 10.22 -16.02 -14.25
CA THR A 177 11.09 -16.23 -13.09
C THR A 177 12.54 -15.81 -13.36
N GLU A 178 13.10 -16.20 -14.53
CA GLU A 178 14.46 -15.82 -14.93
C GLU A 178 14.57 -14.31 -15.20
N ASP A 179 13.55 -13.73 -15.83
CA ASP A 179 13.44 -12.29 -16.09
C ASP A 179 13.44 -11.50 -14.76
N CYS A 180 12.71 -11.96 -13.74
CA CYS A 180 12.72 -11.37 -12.40
C CYS A 180 14.10 -11.40 -11.74
N ALA A 181 14.86 -12.49 -11.89
CA ALA A 181 16.20 -12.60 -11.32
C ALA A 181 17.18 -11.60 -11.97
N GLU A 182 17.11 -11.43 -13.29
CA GLU A 182 17.90 -10.45 -14.02
C GLU A 182 17.53 -9.01 -13.63
N LEU A 183 16.23 -8.70 -13.53
CA LEU A 183 15.74 -7.39 -13.11
C LEU A 183 16.09 -7.06 -11.66
N SER A 184 15.98 -8.04 -10.76
CA SER A 184 16.40 -7.91 -9.37
C SER A 184 17.89 -7.58 -9.27
N SER A 185 18.73 -8.25 -10.06
CA SER A 185 20.16 -7.95 -10.14
C SER A 185 20.44 -6.56 -10.72
N ALA A 186 19.64 -6.11 -11.70
CA ALA A 186 19.77 -4.78 -12.31
C ALA A 186 19.50 -3.68 -11.28
N PHE A 187 18.40 -3.80 -10.53
CA PHE A 187 18.00 -2.82 -9.53
C PHE A 187 18.86 -2.88 -8.27
N ALA A 188 19.31 -4.06 -7.84
CA ALA A 188 20.31 -4.20 -6.79
C ALA A 188 21.64 -3.50 -7.14
N SER A 189 22.00 -3.45 -8.44
CA SER A 189 23.19 -2.71 -8.88
C SER A 189 23.01 -1.19 -8.77
N ILE A 190 21.80 -0.68 -9.02
CA ILE A 190 21.47 0.73 -8.81
C ILE A 190 21.49 1.07 -7.32
N ASP A 191 20.74 0.32 -6.51
CA ASP A 191 20.51 0.64 -5.09
C ASP A 191 21.79 0.55 -4.24
N ASN A 192 22.73 -0.30 -4.64
CA ASN A 192 24.02 -0.49 -3.94
C ASN A 192 25.19 0.27 -4.58
N ASN A 193 24.94 1.21 -5.50
CA ASN A 193 25.98 2.01 -6.16
C ASN A 193 27.08 1.17 -6.86
N ILE A 194 26.70 0.04 -7.47
CA ILE A 194 27.66 -0.87 -8.12
C ILE A 194 28.05 -0.29 -9.49
N THR A 195 29.35 -0.07 -9.70
CA THR A 195 29.90 0.45 -10.96
C THR A 195 30.37 -0.65 -11.92
N GLU A 196 30.47 -1.89 -11.45
CA GLU A 196 30.84 -3.06 -12.25
C GLU A 196 29.62 -3.70 -12.95
N GLY A 197 29.83 -4.31 -14.12
CA GLY A 197 28.79 -5.03 -14.86
C GLY A 197 27.92 -4.16 -15.78
N ARG A 198 26.93 -4.80 -16.42
CA ARG A 198 26.10 -4.19 -17.47
C ARG A 198 25.31 -2.97 -16.96
N TYR A 199 24.72 -3.06 -15.77
CA TYR A 199 23.89 -2.01 -15.17
C TYR A 199 24.68 -0.93 -14.42
N GLY A 200 25.98 -1.14 -14.17
CA GLY A 200 26.86 -0.14 -13.53
C GLY A 200 27.13 1.10 -14.39
N LYS A 201 26.75 1.08 -15.68
CA LYS A 201 26.89 2.21 -16.61
C LYS A 201 26.18 3.48 -16.14
N TYR A 202 25.08 3.37 -15.39
CA TYR A 202 24.39 4.53 -14.81
C TYR A 202 25.28 5.26 -13.81
N HIS A 203 25.92 4.53 -12.90
CA HIS A 203 26.84 5.11 -11.91
C HIS A 203 28.13 5.64 -12.55
N ILE A 204 28.61 5.01 -13.62
CA ILE A 204 29.72 5.53 -14.44
C ILE A 204 29.32 6.86 -15.10
N MET A 205 28.10 6.96 -15.64
CA MET A 205 27.56 8.20 -16.21
C MET A 205 27.50 9.31 -15.16
N LEU A 206 27.00 9.04 -13.95
CA LEU A 206 26.98 10.01 -12.85
C LEU A 206 28.40 10.44 -12.43
N GLY A 207 29.35 9.51 -12.42
CA GLY A 207 30.77 9.80 -12.20
C GLY A 207 31.35 10.75 -13.25
N HIS A 208 31.09 10.50 -14.54
CA HIS A 208 31.51 11.39 -15.62
C HIS A 208 30.84 12.75 -15.57
N ALA A 209 29.56 12.82 -15.21
CA ALA A 209 28.86 14.09 -15.01
C ALA A 209 29.50 14.92 -13.88
N SER A 210 29.96 14.28 -12.80
CA SER A 210 30.71 14.96 -11.73
C SER A 210 32.03 15.54 -12.23
N ILE A 211 32.78 14.79 -13.03
CA ILE A 211 34.05 15.25 -13.61
C ILE A 211 33.82 16.44 -14.55
N ILE A 212 32.82 16.38 -15.44
CA ILE A 212 32.48 17.49 -16.34
C ILE A 212 32.10 18.74 -15.53
N ARG A 213 31.35 18.61 -14.43
CA ARG A 213 31.04 19.76 -13.56
C ARG A 213 32.29 20.40 -12.95
N GLN A 214 33.28 19.60 -12.56
CA GLN A 214 34.56 20.12 -12.05
C GLN A 214 35.34 20.84 -13.15
N GLU A 215 35.39 20.29 -14.36
CA GLU A 215 36.09 20.88 -15.52
C GLU A 215 35.45 22.19 -15.99
N LEU A 216 34.14 22.36 -15.84
CA LEU A 216 33.46 23.62 -16.19
C LEU A 216 33.92 24.82 -15.36
N ALA A 217 34.49 24.60 -14.17
CA ALA A 217 35.07 25.67 -13.37
C ALA A 217 36.42 26.17 -13.90
N MET A 218 37.05 25.45 -14.84
CA MET A 218 38.35 25.78 -15.41
C MET A 218 38.24 26.86 -16.51
N PRO A 219 39.30 27.68 -16.72
CA PRO A 219 39.29 28.72 -17.75
C PRO A 219 39.08 28.19 -19.18
N VAL A 220 39.60 26.99 -19.48
CA VAL A 220 39.37 26.30 -20.75
C VAL A 220 38.77 24.94 -20.39
N PRO A 221 37.43 24.80 -20.40
CA PRO A 221 36.78 23.57 -19.99
C PRO A 221 37.21 22.40 -20.89
N ASP A 222 37.58 21.28 -20.28
CA ASP A 222 37.76 20.03 -21.01
C ASP A 222 36.44 19.24 -21.03
N LEU A 223 35.86 19.09 -22.21
CA LEU A 223 34.66 18.31 -22.46
C LEU A 223 34.97 17.01 -23.21
N SER A 224 36.19 16.48 -23.04
CA SER A 224 36.63 15.22 -23.65
C SER A 224 35.73 14.02 -23.33
N LEU A 225 35.06 14.03 -22.17
CA LEU A 225 34.10 13.01 -21.75
C LEU A 225 32.73 13.13 -22.42
N TYR A 226 32.43 14.23 -23.14
CA TYR A 226 31.14 14.44 -23.79
C TYR A 226 30.75 13.26 -24.69
N GLY A 227 31.63 12.88 -25.62
CA GLY A 227 31.34 11.77 -26.56
C GLY A 227 31.18 10.43 -25.85
N THR A 228 31.99 10.17 -24.82
CA THR A 228 31.91 8.95 -24.00
C THR A 228 30.61 8.89 -23.20
N MET A 229 30.17 10.01 -22.64
CA MET A 229 28.91 10.12 -21.90
C MET A 229 27.71 9.95 -22.83
N MET A 230 27.76 10.54 -24.03
CA MET A 230 26.73 10.33 -25.05
C MET A 230 26.59 8.87 -25.47
N LYS A 231 27.71 8.14 -25.66
CA LYS A 231 27.68 6.69 -25.91
C LYS A 231 27.16 5.90 -24.71
N LEU A 232 27.62 6.22 -23.49
CA LEU A 232 27.13 5.56 -22.28
C LEU A 232 25.61 5.64 -22.13
N VAL A 233 24.99 6.73 -22.62
CA VAL A 233 23.54 6.92 -22.57
C VAL A 233 22.81 6.31 -23.77
N TRP A 234 23.24 6.64 -25.00
CA TRP A 234 22.47 6.45 -26.24
C TRP A 234 22.98 5.35 -27.18
N ASP A 235 24.07 4.66 -26.85
CA ASP A 235 24.57 3.55 -27.67
C ASP A 235 23.62 2.34 -27.60
N GLU A 236 23.81 1.35 -28.48
CA GLU A 236 22.99 0.12 -28.55
C GLU A 236 23.07 -0.74 -27.27
N ASP A 237 23.97 -0.41 -26.35
CA ASP A 237 24.06 -0.99 -25.00
C ASP A 237 24.15 0.08 -23.90
N GLY A 238 23.73 1.31 -24.20
CA GLY A 238 23.71 2.44 -23.29
C GLY A 238 22.59 2.38 -22.26
N VAL A 239 22.60 3.28 -21.27
CA VAL A 239 21.66 3.29 -20.14
C VAL A 239 20.20 3.26 -20.62
N ILE A 240 19.84 4.05 -21.63
CA ILE A 240 18.46 4.11 -22.15
C ILE A 240 18.04 2.75 -22.75
N ASP A 241 18.89 2.13 -23.56
CA ASP A 241 18.58 0.84 -24.19
C ASP A 241 18.54 -0.31 -23.15
N LEU A 242 19.46 -0.29 -22.18
CA LEU A 242 19.51 -1.27 -21.11
C LEU A 242 18.25 -1.26 -20.25
N PHE A 243 17.82 -0.09 -19.79
CA PHE A 243 16.62 0.02 -18.97
C PHE A 243 15.34 -0.03 -19.81
N GLY A 244 15.37 0.36 -21.08
CA GLY A 244 14.30 0.07 -22.04
C GLY A 244 14.10 -1.43 -22.24
N SER A 245 15.19 -2.20 -22.37
CA SER A 245 15.19 -3.66 -22.44
C SER A 245 14.71 -4.29 -21.14
N ALA A 246 15.11 -3.76 -19.98
CA ALA A 246 14.61 -4.20 -18.67
C ALA A 246 13.09 -3.97 -18.53
N ALA A 247 12.59 -2.81 -18.92
CA ALA A 247 11.16 -2.53 -18.92
C ALA A 247 10.38 -3.46 -19.87
N ALA A 248 10.95 -3.75 -21.06
CA ALA A 248 10.37 -4.69 -22.01
C ALA A 248 10.38 -6.13 -21.48
N MET A 249 11.45 -6.53 -20.79
CA MET A 249 11.59 -7.82 -20.12
C MET A 249 10.53 -7.99 -19.03
N ALA A 250 10.31 -6.98 -18.18
CA ALA A 250 9.25 -7.00 -17.17
C ALA A 250 7.85 -7.14 -17.79
N LYS A 251 7.57 -6.38 -18.86
CA LYS A 251 6.29 -6.49 -19.59
C LYS A 251 6.12 -7.84 -20.29
N LYS A 252 7.21 -8.42 -20.80
CA LYS A 252 7.21 -9.76 -21.38
C LYS A 252 6.93 -10.81 -20.31
N ALA A 253 7.58 -10.74 -19.15
CA ALA A 253 7.34 -11.63 -18.01
C ALA A 253 5.86 -11.60 -17.58
N GLU A 254 5.29 -10.39 -17.45
CA GLU A 254 3.85 -10.22 -17.21
C GLU A 254 3.00 -10.88 -18.29
N SER A 255 3.26 -10.58 -19.56
CA SER A 255 2.49 -11.11 -20.70
C SER A 255 2.59 -12.63 -20.81
N ASP A 256 3.77 -13.19 -20.55
CA ASP A 256 4.04 -14.63 -20.61
C ASP A 256 3.31 -15.34 -19.47
N ALA A 257 3.38 -14.82 -18.24
CA ALA A 257 2.65 -15.36 -17.08
C ALA A 257 1.12 -15.28 -17.25
N GLU A 258 0.61 -14.17 -17.79
CA GLU A 258 -0.81 -13.97 -18.08
C GLU A 258 -1.31 -14.88 -19.22
N THR A 259 -0.45 -15.15 -20.21
CA THR A 259 -0.73 -16.10 -21.30
C THR A 259 -0.72 -17.53 -20.78
N GLU A 260 0.22 -17.87 -19.91
CA GLU A 260 0.29 -19.17 -19.24
C GLU A 260 -0.98 -19.42 -18.43
N PHE A 261 -1.43 -18.43 -17.65
CA PHE A 261 -2.68 -18.54 -16.89
C PHE A 261 -3.87 -18.82 -17.81
N LYS A 262 -4.03 -18.07 -18.90
CA LYS A 262 -5.12 -18.27 -19.86
C LYS A 262 -5.04 -19.64 -20.55
N SER A 263 -3.84 -20.08 -20.89
CA SER A 263 -3.58 -21.39 -21.49
C SER A 263 -3.96 -22.52 -20.54
N ARG A 264 -3.47 -22.45 -19.29
CA ARG A 264 -3.76 -23.43 -18.24
C ARG A 264 -5.23 -23.42 -17.84
N LEU A 265 -5.88 -22.26 -17.78
CA LEU A 265 -7.31 -22.16 -17.53
C LEU A 265 -8.12 -22.84 -18.64
N ALA A 266 -7.75 -22.64 -19.90
CA ALA A 266 -8.42 -23.30 -21.02
C ALA A 266 -8.18 -24.83 -21.00
N SER A 267 -6.96 -25.27 -20.66
CA SER A 267 -6.62 -26.68 -20.45
C SER A 267 -7.45 -27.30 -19.33
N ALA A 268 -7.45 -26.67 -18.14
CA ALA A 268 -8.21 -27.10 -16.98
C ALA A 268 -9.71 -27.17 -17.27
N GLN A 269 -10.27 -26.19 -17.99
CA GLN A 269 -11.68 -26.22 -18.42
C GLN A 269 -11.99 -27.37 -19.40
N SER A 270 -11.05 -27.69 -20.30
CA SER A 270 -11.19 -28.81 -21.22
C SER A 270 -11.09 -30.16 -20.50
N HIS A 271 -10.12 -30.32 -19.59
CA HIS A 271 -9.99 -31.51 -18.76
C HIS A 271 -11.18 -31.66 -17.83
N LYS A 272 -11.65 -30.59 -17.19
CA LYS A 272 -12.89 -30.55 -16.41
C LYS A 272 -14.07 -31.09 -17.22
N ALA A 273 -14.33 -30.51 -18.40
CA ALA A 273 -15.46 -30.94 -19.23
C ALA A 273 -15.35 -32.42 -19.64
N THR A 274 -14.13 -32.92 -19.83
CA THR A 274 -13.86 -34.32 -20.15
C THR A 274 -14.04 -35.23 -18.92
N ALA A 275 -13.54 -34.82 -17.76
CA ALA A 275 -13.68 -35.51 -16.49
C ALA A 275 -15.14 -35.61 -16.08
N GLU A 276 -15.88 -34.49 -16.07
CA GLU A 276 -17.32 -34.44 -15.78
C GLU A 276 -18.10 -35.32 -16.75
N LYS A 277 -17.81 -35.26 -18.06
CA LYS A 277 -18.46 -36.15 -19.04
C LYS A 277 -18.16 -37.63 -18.78
N THR A 278 -16.93 -37.96 -18.37
CA THR A 278 -16.52 -39.35 -18.11
C THR A 278 -17.17 -39.87 -16.82
N ILE A 279 -17.16 -39.07 -15.75
CA ILE A 279 -17.80 -39.39 -14.47
C ILE A 279 -19.31 -39.54 -14.65
N SER A 280 -20.00 -38.59 -15.30
CA SER A 280 -21.42 -38.75 -15.61
C SER A 280 -21.71 -39.94 -16.52
N GLY A 281 -20.75 -40.34 -17.36
CA GLY A 281 -20.81 -41.58 -18.13
C GLY A 281 -20.75 -42.83 -17.25
N LEU A 282 -19.97 -42.81 -16.16
CA LEU A 282 -19.93 -43.89 -15.16
C LEU A 282 -21.18 -43.91 -14.28
N GLU A 283 -21.71 -42.75 -13.89
CA GLU A 283 -22.99 -42.64 -13.16
C GLU A 283 -24.13 -43.28 -13.95
N ALA A 284 -24.16 -43.07 -15.27
CA ALA A 284 -25.16 -43.65 -16.17
C ALA A 284 -25.03 -45.18 -16.35
N GLU A 285 -23.94 -45.79 -15.90
CA GLU A 285 -23.70 -47.24 -15.93
C GLU A 285 -24.18 -47.94 -14.64
N ASP A 286 -24.85 -47.22 -13.72
CA ASP A 286 -25.39 -47.72 -12.44
C ASP A 286 -24.34 -48.42 -11.54
N LEU A 287 -23.07 -48.00 -11.61
CA LEU A 287 -21.94 -48.69 -10.95
C LEU A 287 -22.07 -48.80 -9.42
N ALA A 288 -22.94 -48.01 -8.80
CA ALA A 288 -23.29 -48.12 -7.39
C ALA A 288 -23.84 -49.50 -7.00
N LEU A 289 -24.34 -50.28 -7.96
CA LEU A 289 -24.82 -51.66 -7.77
C LEU A 289 -23.67 -52.70 -7.65
N ILE A 290 -22.41 -52.29 -7.88
CA ILE A 290 -21.23 -53.15 -7.80
C ILE A 290 -20.52 -52.93 -6.45
N GLU A 291 -20.90 -53.72 -5.45
CA GLU A 291 -20.40 -53.56 -4.07
C GLU A 291 -19.08 -54.31 -3.78
N SER A 292 -18.53 -55.06 -4.74
CA SER A 292 -17.37 -55.94 -4.55
C SER A 292 -16.19 -55.64 -5.51
N MET A 293 -14.98 -56.06 -5.13
CA MET A 293 -13.76 -55.96 -5.95
C MET A 293 -13.43 -57.31 -6.60
N PRO A 294 -13.00 -57.34 -7.88
CA PRO A 294 -12.62 -58.57 -8.54
C PRO A 294 -11.35 -59.20 -7.94
N ALA A 295 -11.33 -60.53 -7.82
CA ALA A 295 -10.20 -61.27 -7.28
C ALA A 295 -8.99 -61.19 -8.22
N GLY A 296 -7.86 -60.65 -7.74
CA GLY A 296 -6.58 -60.60 -8.48
C GLY A 296 -5.99 -59.22 -8.73
N PHE A 297 -6.68 -58.12 -8.40
CA PHE A 297 -6.11 -56.77 -8.46
C PHE A 297 -5.24 -56.49 -7.22
N GLU A 298 -4.01 -56.03 -7.44
CA GLU A 298 -3.02 -55.81 -6.37
C GLU A 298 -3.46 -54.77 -5.33
N VAL A 299 -3.08 -55.06 -4.09
CA VAL A 299 -3.45 -54.50 -2.77
C VAL A 299 -3.11 -53.00 -2.56
N ARG A 300 -3.06 -52.15 -3.61
CA ARG A 300 -2.56 -50.75 -3.47
C ARG A 300 -3.59 -49.62 -3.57
N LYS A 301 -4.84 -49.85 -3.96
CA LYS A 301 -5.93 -48.84 -3.87
C LYS A 301 -7.17 -49.47 -3.21
N THR A 302 -7.35 -49.24 -1.91
CA THR A 302 -8.42 -49.80 -1.08
C THR A 302 -9.75 -49.06 -1.27
N GLY A 303 -10.80 -49.76 -1.73
CA GLY A 303 -12.19 -49.28 -1.80
C GLY A 303 -13.03 -50.11 -2.79
N SER A 304 -14.34 -50.26 -2.55
CA SER A 304 -15.31 -50.83 -3.50
C SER A 304 -15.51 -49.93 -4.73
N VAL A 305 -16.06 -50.45 -5.83
CA VAL A 305 -16.33 -49.66 -7.06
C VAL A 305 -17.21 -48.43 -6.74
N LYS A 306 -18.22 -48.61 -5.87
CA LYS A 306 -19.07 -47.54 -5.34
C LYS A 306 -18.30 -46.48 -4.55
N GLU A 307 -17.38 -46.88 -3.68
CA GLU A 307 -16.56 -45.95 -2.89
C GLU A 307 -15.56 -45.17 -3.76
N LYS A 308 -14.99 -45.83 -4.78
CA LYS A 308 -14.12 -45.17 -5.75
C LYS A 308 -14.88 -44.17 -6.60
N LEU A 309 -16.10 -44.47 -7.04
CA LEU A 309 -16.96 -43.51 -7.77
C LEU A 309 -17.26 -42.26 -6.93
N ALA A 310 -17.69 -42.45 -5.68
CA ALA A 310 -17.93 -41.34 -4.75
C ALA A 310 -16.65 -40.54 -4.44
N GLY A 311 -15.49 -41.19 -4.44
CA GLY A 311 -14.17 -40.55 -4.35
C GLY A 311 -13.89 -39.62 -5.54
N LEU A 312 -14.13 -40.09 -6.77
CA LEU A 312 -13.96 -39.30 -8.00
C LEU A 312 -14.90 -38.09 -8.03
N GLU A 313 -16.15 -38.24 -7.60
CA GLU A 313 -17.11 -37.12 -7.50
C GLU A 313 -16.65 -36.06 -6.49
N LYS A 314 -16.16 -36.50 -5.31
CA LYS A 314 -15.63 -35.60 -4.28
C LYS A 314 -14.40 -34.84 -4.77
N GLU A 315 -13.46 -35.54 -5.39
CA GLU A 315 -12.23 -34.95 -5.92
C GLU A 315 -12.53 -33.99 -7.08
N SER A 316 -13.51 -34.31 -7.95
CA SER A 316 -14.03 -33.40 -8.98
C SER A 316 -14.63 -32.12 -8.39
N ALA A 317 -15.37 -32.20 -7.28
CA ALA A 317 -15.90 -31.03 -6.59
C ALA A 317 -14.79 -30.16 -5.96
N SER A 318 -13.76 -30.77 -5.37
CA SER A 318 -12.59 -30.07 -4.84
C SER A 318 -11.83 -29.30 -5.92
N LEU A 319 -11.58 -29.95 -7.08
CA LEU A 319 -10.92 -29.31 -8.21
C LEU A 319 -11.77 -28.21 -8.86
N ASN A 320 -13.10 -28.32 -8.77
CA ASN A 320 -14.03 -27.26 -9.19
C ASN A 320 -13.91 -26.02 -8.31
N GLN A 321 -13.76 -26.22 -7.01
CA GLN A 321 -13.51 -25.14 -6.06
C GLN A 321 -12.13 -24.51 -6.30
N ALA A 322 -11.07 -25.31 -6.42
CA ALA A 322 -9.71 -24.83 -6.70
C ALA A 322 -9.66 -23.99 -7.99
N LEU A 323 -10.30 -24.46 -9.07
CA LEU A 323 -10.41 -23.71 -10.33
C LEU A 323 -11.18 -22.39 -10.18
N ALA A 324 -12.27 -22.39 -9.40
CA ALA A 324 -13.05 -21.17 -9.13
C ALA A 324 -12.26 -20.17 -8.27
N GLU A 325 -11.52 -20.64 -7.27
CA GLU A 325 -10.64 -19.83 -6.43
C GLU A 325 -9.47 -19.24 -7.24
N ALA A 326 -8.88 -20.02 -8.16
CA ALA A 326 -7.85 -19.54 -9.08
C ALA A 326 -8.35 -18.38 -9.97
N VAL A 327 -9.56 -18.52 -10.54
CA VAL A 327 -10.21 -17.45 -11.32
C VAL A 327 -10.51 -16.23 -10.43
N LEU A 328 -10.93 -16.45 -9.19
CA LEU A 328 -11.22 -15.38 -8.24
C LEU A 328 -9.94 -14.64 -7.82
N TRP A 329 -8.83 -15.35 -7.59
CA TRP A 329 -7.52 -14.78 -7.33
C TRP A 329 -7.01 -13.95 -8.51
N HIS A 330 -7.17 -14.43 -9.75
CA HIS A 330 -6.85 -13.64 -10.94
C HIS A 330 -7.60 -12.30 -10.99
N GLY A 331 -8.86 -12.29 -10.53
CA GLY A 331 -9.68 -11.08 -10.39
C GLY A 331 -9.29 -10.12 -9.26
N ARG A 332 -8.38 -10.52 -8.35
CA ARG A 332 -7.91 -9.69 -7.21
C ARG A 332 -6.64 -8.90 -7.57
N THR A 333 -6.70 -8.11 -8.63
CA THR A 333 -5.55 -7.33 -9.16
C THR A 333 -4.97 -6.29 -8.18
N THR A 334 -5.57 -6.09 -7.01
CA THR A 334 -5.10 -5.23 -5.91
C THR A 334 -4.47 -5.99 -4.74
N ARG A 335 -4.41 -7.33 -4.79
CA ARG A 335 -3.67 -8.13 -3.80
C ARG A 335 -2.29 -8.50 -4.32
N GLN A 336 -1.29 -8.38 -3.46
CA GLN A 336 0.04 -8.87 -3.75
C GLN A 336 0.01 -10.40 -3.97
N GLY A 337 0.72 -10.88 -4.98
CA GLY A 337 0.83 -12.29 -5.34
C GLY A 337 -0.34 -12.86 -6.14
N TYR A 338 -1.29 -12.03 -6.59
CA TYR A 338 -2.56 -12.53 -7.14
C TYR A 338 -2.39 -13.44 -8.37
N LEU A 339 -1.45 -13.13 -9.27
CA LEU A 339 -1.25 -13.92 -10.50
C LEU A 339 -0.49 -15.22 -10.20
N ALA A 340 0.49 -15.18 -9.29
CA ALA A 340 1.18 -16.40 -8.85
C ALA A 340 0.21 -17.38 -8.18
N ALA A 341 -0.64 -16.92 -7.26
CA ALA A 341 -1.65 -17.75 -6.60
C ALA A 341 -2.72 -18.26 -7.59
N ALA A 342 -3.11 -17.46 -8.58
CA ALA A 342 -4.02 -17.88 -9.62
C ALA A 342 -3.43 -18.96 -10.54
N LEU A 343 -2.13 -18.86 -10.85
CA LEU A 343 -1.39 -19.85 -11.63
C LEU A 343 -1.25 -21.18 -10.88
N GLU A 344 -0.88 -21.14 -9.60
CA GLU A 344 -0.78 -22.32 -8.74
C GLU A 344 -2.12 -23.08 -8.67
N GLY A 345 -3.21 -22.37 -8.37
CA GLY A 345 -4.54 -23.00 -8.26
C GLY A 345 -5.08 -23.53 -9.59
N VAL A 346 -4.75 -22.91 -10.73
CA VAL A 346 -5.19 -23.41 -12.04
C VAL A 346 -4.36 -24.62 -12.50
N GLU A 347 -3.07 -24.68 -12.14
CA GLU A 347 -2.20 -25.83 -12.42
C GLU A 347 -2.61 -27.04 -11.58
N GLU A 348 -2.86 -26.86 -10.28
CA GLU A 348 -3.40 -27.92 -9.41
C GLU A 348 -4.72 -28.47 -9.96
N ALA A 349 -5.63 -27.58 -10.39
CA ALA A 349 -6.89 -27.99 -10.99
C ALA A 349 -6.69 -28.77 -12.31
N ASP A 350 -5.82 -28.28 -13.20
CA ASP A 350 -5.54 -28.92 -14.50
C ASP A 350 -4.97 -30.34 -14.33
N GLU A 351 -3.96 -30.49 -13.47
CA GLU A 351 -3.34 -31.77 -13.16
C GLU A 351 -4.33 -32.72 -12.49
N GLY A 352 -5.11 -32.23 -11.52
CA GLY A 352 -6.12 -33.03 -10.85
C GLY A 352 -7.21 -33.53 -11.79
N TYR A 353 -7.72 -32.70 -12.71
CA TYR A 353 -8.71 -33.16 -13.70
C TYR A 353 -8.11 -34.19 -14.66
N SER A 354 -6.85 -34.03 -15.06
CA SER A 354 -6.15 -35.03 -15.87
C SER A 354 -6.04 -36.38 -15.14
N GLY A 355 -5.70 -36.34 -13.84
CA GLY A 355 -5.69 -37.51 -12.96
C GLY A 355 -7.06 -38.19 -12.88
N LEU A 356 -8.13 -37.42 -12.65
CA LEU A 356 -9.50 -37.92 -12.58
C LEU A 356 -9.94 -38.66 -13.84
N ILE A 357 -9.54 -38.20 -15.03
CA ILE A 357 -9.87 -38.88 -16.29
C ILE A 357 -9.26 -40.29 -16.31
N LEU A 358 -8.01 -40.44 -15.86
CA LEU A 358 -7.34 -41.74 -15.79
C LEU A 358 -7.99 -42.65 -14.75
N GLU A 359 -8.26 -42.12 -13.55
CA GLU A 359 -8.87 -42.92 -12.48
C GLU A 359 -10.31 -43.34 -12.80
N ALA A 360 -11.09 -42.49 -13.46
CA ALA A 360 -12.41 -42.83 -13.99
C ALA A 360 -12.34 -43.93 -15.05
N SER A 361 -11.34 -43.89 -15.94
CA SER A 361 -11.12 -44.95 -16.93
C SER A 361 -10.72 -46.29 -16.28
N ASP A 362 -9.85 -46.24 -15.26
CA ASP A 362 -9.45 -47.42 -14.50
C ASP A 362 -10.65 -48.04 -13.77
N LEU A 363 -11.48 -47.20 -13.14
CA LEU A 363 -12.70 -47.64 -12.45
C LEU A 363 -13.69 -48.34 -13.39
N ARG A 364 -13.83 -47.84 -14.63
CA ARG A 364 -14.64 -48.50 -15.66
C ARG A 364 -14.12 -49.91 -15.95
N THR A 365 -12.81 -50.06 -16.12
CA THR A 365 -12.19 -51.36 -16.43
C THR A 365 -12.31 -52.33 -15.25
N GLU A 366 -12.18 -51.83 -14.02
CA GLU A 366 -12.42 -52.61 -12.80
C GLU A 366 -13.89 -53.07 -12.72
N ALA A 367 -14.85 -52.19 -13.02
CA ALA A 367 -16.28 -52.52 -13.05
C ALA A 367 -16.61 -53.57 -14.12
N GLU A 368 -16.07 -53.42 -15.34
CA GLU A 368 -16.20 -54.42 -16.42
C GLU A 368 -15.65 -55.79 -15.99
N THR A 369 -14.52 -55.79 -15.28
CA THR A 369 -13.92 -57.03 -14.74
C THR A 369 -14.78 -57.65 -13.64
N ALA A 370 -15.35 -56.85 -12.74
CA ALA A 370 -16.23 -57.31 -11.68
C ALA A 370 -17.52 -57.94 -12.25
N VAL A 371 -18.11 -57.32 -13.28
CA VAL A 371 -19.26 -57.86 -14.01
C VAL A 371 -18.93 -59.21 -14.64
N GLU A 372 -17.78 -59.32 -15.31
CA GLU A 372 -17.39 -60.57 -15.96
C GLU A 372 -17.11 -61.69 -14.95
N GLN A 373 -16.44 -61.40 -13.82
CA GLN A 373 -16.24 -62.38 -12.76
C GLN A 373 -17.57 -62.84 -12.13
N GLN A 374 -18.51 -61.90 -11.93
CA GLN A 374 -19.82 -62.22 -11.39
C GLN A 374 -20.66 -63.03 -12.38
N LYS A 375 -20.52 -62.78 -13.70
CA LYS A 375 -21.09 -63.59 -14.76
C LYS A 375 -20.54 -65.03 -14.70
N GLU A 376 -19.22 -65.20 -14.65
CA GLU A 376 -18.59 -66.53 -14.54
C GLU A 376 -19.03 -67.28 -13.27
N GLU A 377 -19.20 -66.57 -12.15
CA GLU A 377 -19.70 -67.15 -10.91
C GLU A 377 -21.17 -67.57 -11.04
N ALA A 378 -22.02 -66.73 -11.62
CA ALA A 378 -23.42 -67.07 -11.89
C ALA A 378 -23.55 -68.28 -12.83
N GLU A 379 -22.76 -68.35 -13.91
CA GLU A 379 -22.71 -69.51 -14.82
C GLU A 379 -22.32 -70.79 -14.09
N ARG A 380 -21.29 -70.71 -13.24
CA ARG A 380 -20.81 -71.85 -12.45
C ARG A 380 -21.87 -72.34 -11.48
N GLU A 381 -22.49 -71.43 -10.74
CA GLU A 381 -23.53 -71.78 -9.77
C GLU A 381 -24.77 -72.34 -10.45
N LEU A 382 -25.16 -71.82 -11.62
CA LEU A 382 -26.22 -72.40 -12.45
C LEU A 382 -25.89 -73.82 -12.90
N GLU A 383 -24.67 -74.05 -13.41
CA GLU A 383 -24.23 -75.37 -13.86
C GLU A 383 -24.15 -76.39 -12.71
N ASP A 384 -23.66 -75.99 -11.54
CA ASP A 384 -23.62 -76.84 -10.36
C ASP A 384 -25.04 -77.16 -9.84
N THR A 385 -25.97 -76.20 -9.86
CA THR A 385 -27.39 -76.43 -9.55
C THR A 385 -28.06 -77.34 -10.58
N ARG A 386 -27.76 -77.20 -11.89
CA ARG A 386 -28.24 -78.11 -12.94
C ARG A 386 -27.77 -79.54 -12.71
N ARG A 387 -26.50 -79.73 -12.35
CA ARG A 387 -25.95 -81.06 -12.01
C ARG A 387 -26.61 -81.65 -10.76
N PHE A 388 -26.87 -80.81 -9.76
CA PHE A 388 -27.57 -81.22 -8.55
C PHE A 388 -29.02 -81.64 -8.84
N SER A 389 -29.75 -80.92 -9.69
CA SER A 389 -31.13 -81.26 -10.06
C SER A 389 -31.23 -82.58 -10.85
N GLN A 390 -30.20 -82.94 -11.62
CA GLN A 390 -30.11 -84.22 -12.34
C GLN A 390 -29.82 -85.43 -11.42
N SER A 391 -29.42 -85.21 -10.16
CA SER A 391 -29.06 -86.27 -9.20
C SER A 391 -30.25 -86.95 -8.50
N GLY A 392 -31.48 -86.46 -8.72
CA GLY A 392 -32.73 -87.15 -8.34
C GLY A 392 -33.40 -86.69 -7.04
N GLU A 393 -32.90 -85.64 -6.37
CA GLU A 393 -33.48 -85.05 -5.15
C GLU A 393 -34.13 -83.67 -5.39
N ALA A 394 -34.55 -83.37 -6.62
CA ALA A 394 -35.17 -82.07 -6.96
C ALA A 394 -36.67 -82.04 -6.63
N GLY A 395 -37.09 -81.12 -5.74
CA GLY A 395 -38.49 -80.73 -5.55
C GLY A 395 -38.98 -79.74 -6.63
N PRO A 396 -40.30 -79.51 -6.76
CA PRO A 396 -40.87 -78.58 -7.76
C PRO A 396 -40.34 -77.14 -7.61
N ASP A 397 -40.15 -76.66 -6.37
CA ASP A 397 -39.67 -75.30 -6.06
C ASP A 397 -38.22 -75.07 -6.55
N MET A 398 -37.39 -76.12 -6.60
CA MET A 398 -36.03 -76.03 -7.15
C MET A 398 -36.04 -75.81 -8.67
N GLN A 399 -36.97 -76.44 -9.40
CA GLN A 399 -37.08 -76.25 -10.85
C GLN A 399 -37.58 -74.85 -11.21
N GLU A 400 -38.45 -74.28 -10.38
CA GLU A 400 -38.93 -72.90 -10.52
C GLU A 400 -37.80 -71.90 -10.26
N LEU A 401 -37.08 -72.02 -9.14
CA LEU A 401 -35.95 -71.14 -8.82
C LEU A 401 -34.77 -71.28 -9.81
N LEU A 402 -34.51 -72.48 -10.32
CA LEU A 402 -33.50 -72.66 -11.37
C LEU A 402 -33.94 -72.00 -12.68
N SER A 403 -35.22 -72.07 -13.04
CA SER A 403 -35.77 -71.38 -14.21
C SER A 403 -35.74 -69.86 -14.05
N GLU A 404 -36.01 -69.35 -12.85
CA GLU A 404 -35.88 -67.91 -12.55
C GLU A 404 -34.42 -67.46 -12.57
N ALA A 405 -33.50 -68.24 -12.00
CA ALA A 405 -32.07 -67.95 -12.05
C ALA A 405 -31.55 -67.92 -13.49
N GLU A 406 -32.01 -68.82 -14.37
CA GLU A 406 -31.71 -68.79 -15.81
C GLU A 406 -32.32 -67.57 -16.51
N GLY A 407 -33.51 -67.15 -16.10
CA GLY A 407 -34.15 -65.91 -16.55
C GLY A 407 -33.33 -64.68 -16.20
N TYR A 408 -32.97 -64.50 -14.93
CA TYR A 408 -32.13 -63.40 -14.46
C TYR A 408 -30.73 -63.41 -15.10
N PHE A 409 -30.16 -64.58 -15.39
CA PHE A 409 -28.89 -64.68 -16.11
C PHE A 409 -29.03 -64.19 -17.56
N SER A 410 -30.10 -64.60 -18.25
CA SER A 410 -30.40 -64.11 -19.60
C SER A 410 -30.71 -62.61 -19.62
N ASP A 411 -31.38 -62.09 -18.60
CA ASP A 411 -31.65 -60.66 -18.45
C ASP A 411 -30.35 -59.88 -18.18
N GLY A 412 -29.40 -60.48 -17.44
CA GLY A 412 -28.04 -59.96 -17.28
C GLY A 412 -27.28 -59.86 -18.60
N GLU A 413 -27.43 -60.83 -19.51
CA GLU A 413 -26.86 -60.75 -20.87
C GLU A 413 -27.52 -59.68 -21.74
N ALA A 414 -28.77 -59.32 -21.45
CA ALA A 414 -29.54 -58.31 -22.17
C ALA A 414 -29.49 -56.91 -21.52
N ALA A 415 -28.86 -56.78 -20.37
CA ALA A 415 -28.80 -55.53 -19.60
C ALA A 415 -28.01 -54.43 -20.34
N SER A 416 -28.48 -53.19 -20.23
CA SER A 416 -27.91 -52.04 -20.92
C SER A 416 -26.84 -51.28 -20.14
N THR A 417 -26.65 -51.58 -18.86
CA THR A 417 -25.67 -50.92 -17.97
C THR A 417 -24.86 -51.96 -17.18
N LEU A 418 -23.61 -51.64 -16.87
CA LEU A 418 -22.71 -52.53 -16.14
C LEU A 418 -23.23 -52.90 -14.74
N GLY A 419 -23.73 -51.93 -13.97
CA GLY A 419 -24.28 -52.16 -12.64
C GLY A 419 -25.53 -53.04 -12.65
N SER A 420 -26.44 -52.82 -13.60
CA SER A 420 -27.63 -53.67 -13.76
C SER A 420 -27.23 -55.10 -14.14
N ALA A 421 -26.28 -55.28 -15.06
CA ALA A 421 -25.75 -56.60 -15.42
C ALA A 421 -25.17 -57.31 -14.18
N PHE A 422 -24.34 -56.62 -13.39
CA PHE A 422 -23.76 -57.17 -12.15
C PHE A 422 -24.84 -57.61 -11.15
N ALA A 423 -25.85 -56.77 -10.90
CA ALA A 423 -26.94 -57.07 -9.96
C ALA A 423 -27.76 -58.28 -10.42
N LEU A 424 -28.07 -58.36 -11.72
CA LEU A 424 -28.80 -59.48 -12.32
C LEU A 424 -28.00 -60.78 -12.28
N TYR A 425 -26.69 -60.75 -12.58
CA TYR A 425 -25.82 -61.92 -12.40
C TYR A 425 -25.67 -62.33 -10.94
N SER A 426 -25.55 -61.37 -10.02
CA SER A 426 -25.53 -61.63 -8.57
C SER A 426 -26.82 -62.31 -8.10
N ARG A 427 -27.97 -61.85 -8.61
CA ARG A 427 -29.28 -62.43 -8.31
C ARG A 427 -29.44 -63.83 -8.93
N ALA A 428 -28.98 -64.03 -10.16
CA ALA A 428 -28.93 -65.34 -10.80
C ALA A 428 -28.07 -66.33 -10.01
N ALA A 429 -26.88 -65.92 -9.57
CA ALA A 429 -25.99 -66.74 -8.74
C ALA A 429 -26.64 -67.07 -7.37
N ALA A 430 -27.26 -66.08 -6.72
CA ALA A 430 -27.92 -66.24 -5.43
C ALA A 430 -29.15 -67.16 -5.52
N LEU A 431 -29.98 -67.01 -6.55
CA LEU A 431 -31.13 -67.88 -6.80
C LEU A 431 -30.69 -69.29 -7.20
N ALA A 432 -29.63 -69.43 -8.00
CA ALA A 432 -29.04 -70.73 -8.32
C ALA A 432 -28.52 -71.44 -7.06
N ARG A 433 -27.84 -70.72 -6.15
CA ARG A 433 -27.43 -71.24 -4.83
C ARG A 433 -28.63 -71.56 -3.95
N SER A 434 -29.64 -70.69 -3.91
CA SER A 434 -30.87 -70.88 -3.12
C SER A 434 -31.73 -72.04 -3.62
N ALA A 435 -31.67 -72.35 -4.92
CA ALA A 435 -32.28 -73.57 -5.46
C ALA A 435 -31.60 -74.83 -4.93
N ARG A 436 -30.30 -74.78 -4.57
CA ARG A 436 -29.56 -75.87 -3.89
C ARG A 436 -29.78 -75.87 -2.37
N GLU A 437 -29.92 -74.70 -1.75
CA GLU A 437 -30.10 -74.50 -0.31
C GLU A 437 -31.45 -73.86 -0.03
N SER A 438 -32.48 -74.67 0.27
CA SER A 438 -33.82 -74.17 0.57
C SER A 438 -33.79 -73.17 1.75
N ASN A 439 -34.11 -71.88 1.44
CA ASN A 439 -34.32 -70.69 2.29
C ASN A 439 -33.12 -69.76 2.61
N TYR A 440 -32.71 -68.81 1.74
CA TYR A 440 -31.82 -67.70 2.19
C TYR A 440 -31.82 -66.34 1.44
N ALA A 441 -32.24 -66.21 0.17
CA ALA A 441 -31.99 -64.96 -0.59
C ALA A 441 -33.05 -63.84 -0.48
N GLU A 442 -34.35 -64.14 -0.31
CA GLU A 442 -35.39 -63.09 -0.20
C GLU A 442 -35.54 -62.52 1.22
N GLU A 443 -35.06 -63.24 2.23
CA GLU A 443 -34.97 -62.74 3.61
C GLU A 443 -33.79 -61.76 3.80
N LEU A 444 -32.70 -61.86 3.04
CA LEU A 444 -31.48 -61.07 3.34
C LEU A 444 -31.56 -59.58 2.98
N GLY A 445 -32.18 -59.22 1.84
CA GLY A 445 -32.28 -57.83 1.38
C GLY A 445 -33.28 -56.99 2.18
N SER A 446 -34.43 -57.58 2.50
CA SER A 446 -35.46 -56.96 3.35
C SER A 446 -35.00 -56.86 4.81
N VAL A 447 -34.31 -57.89 5.35
CA VAL A 447 -33.71 -57.82 6.69
C VAL A 447 -32.57 -56.81 6.76
N SER A 448 -31.74 -56.67 5.72
CA SER A 448 -30.65 -55.68 5.69
C SER A 448 -31.18 -54.24 5.66
N ALA A 449 -32.18 -53.95 4.81
CA ALA A 449 -32.78 -52.61 4.73
C ALA A 449 -33.54 -52.24 6.02
N LEU A 450 -34.28 -53.20 6.60
CA LEU A 450 -34.93 -53.01 7.91
C LEU A 450 -33.91 -52.80 9.03
N ALA A 451 -32.79 -53.54 9.02
CA ALA A 451 -31.71 -53.36 9.99
C ALA A 451 -31.00 -52.01 9.82
N GLU A 452 -30.84 -51.51 8.59
CA GLU A 452 -30.30 -50.17 8.32
C GLU A 452 -31.23 -49.07 8.83
N LEU A 453 -32.55 -49.20 8.61
CA LEU A 453 -33.54 -48.27 9.17
C LEU A 453 -33.58 -48.35 10.70
N GLU A 454 -33.52 -49.55 11.30
CA GLU A 454 -33.50 -49.74 12.74
C GLU A 454 -32.24 -49.12 13.39
N ASP A 455 -31.08 -49.32 12.78
CA ASP A 455 -29.83 -48.67 13.17
C ASP A 455 -29.91 -47.13 13.03
N LEU A 456 -30.43 -46.64 11.90
CA LEU A 456 -30.56 -45.20 11.67
C LEU A 456 -31.53 -44.54 12.64
N ILE A 457 -32.65 -45.21 12.97
CA ILE A 457 -33.59 -44.81 14.03
C ILE A 457 -32.86 -44.72 15.38
N ALA A 458 -32.10 -45.75 15.76
CA ALA A 458 -31.36 -45.75 17.02
C ALA A 458 -30.30 -44.64 17.10
N ARG A 459 -29.60 -44.38 16.00
CA ARG A 459 -28.62 -43.28 15.88
C ARG A 459 -29.31 -41.90 15.90
N ALA A 460 -30.42 -41.74 15.20
CA ALA A 460 -31.20 -40.51 15.20
C ALA A 460 -31.77 -40.17 16.59
N GLU A 461 -32.23 -41.16 17.36
CA GLU A 461 -32.66 -40.95 18.75
C GLU A 461 -31.52 -40.47 19.66
N LYS A 462 -30.31 -41.00 19.45
CA LYS A 462 -29.12 -40.55 20.19
C LYS A 462 -28.84 -39.07 19.95
N ASP A 463 -29.11 -38.59 18.73
CA ASP A 463 -29.05 -37.18 18.36
C ASP A 463 -30.29 -36.37 18.77
N GLY A 464 -31.30 -36.99 19.37
CA GLY A 464 -32.54 -36.33 19.78
C GLY A 464 -33.47 -35.95 18.63
N ILE A 465 -33.32 -36.58 17.46
CA ILE A 465 -34.23 -36.47 16.32
C ILE A 465 -35.49 -37.28 16.63
N ASN A 466 -36.68 -36.71 16.39
CA ASN A 466 -37.94 -37.41 16.60
C ASN A 466 -38.18 -38.44 15.48
N VAL A 467 -38.11 -39.72 15.85
CA VAL A 467 -38.31 -40.87 14.96
C VAL A 467 -39.52 -41.74 15.34
N LEU A 468 -40.47 -41.17 16.09
CA LEU A 468 -41.67 -41.91 16.55
C LEU A 468 -42.45 -42.51 15.38
N GLU A 469 -42.62 -41.77 14.29
CA GLU A 469 -43.39 -42.21 13.13
C GLU A 469 -42.63 -43.25 12.30
N GLU A 470 -41.31 -43.12 12.21
CA GLU A 470 -40.44 -44.08 11.56
C GLU A 470 -40.35 -45.40 12.35
N LYS A 471 -40.48 -45.35 13.68
CA LYS A 471 -40.65 -46.55 14.53
C LYS A 471 -42.00 -47.22 14.33
N GLU A 472 -43.08 -46.43 14.26
CA GLU A 472 -44.43 -46.94 13.94
C GLU A 472 -44.45 -47.55 12.54
N ALA A 473 -43.78 -46.92 11.58
CA ALA A 473 -43.65 -47.41 10.22
C ALA A 473 -42.79 -48.68 10.15
N LEU A 474 -41.66 -48.75 10.87
CA LEU A 474 -40.81 -49.95 10.96
C LEU A 474 -41.60 -51.15 11.49
N ALA A 475 -42.36 -50.98 12.59
CA ALA A 475 -43.19 -52.04 13.17
C ALA A 475 -44.31 -52.54 12.23
N LEU A 476 -44.75 -51.68 11.31
CA LEU A 476 -45.70 -52.01 10.24
C LEU A 476 -44.99 -52.72 9.07
N MET A 477 -43.80 -52.26 8.69
CA MET A 477 -42.97 -52.82 7.62
C MET A 477 -42.48 -54.24 7.92
N GLU A 478 -42.20 -54.55 9.19
CA GLU A 478 -41.90 -55.91 9.68
C GLU A 478 -43.05 -56.92 9.43
N GLN A 479 -44.26 -56.43 9.14
CA GLN A 479 -45.47 -57.23 8.92
C GLN A 479 -45.90 -57.27 7.44
N LEU A 480 -45.23 -56.53 6.55
CA LEU A 480 -45.54 -56.45 5.13
C LEU A 480 -44.72 -57.46 4.30
N PRO A 481 -45.21 -57.89 3.11
CA PRO A 481 -44.45 -58.74 2.20
C PRO A 481 -43.15 -58.05 1.73
N PRO A 482 -42.02 -58.77 1.55
CA PRO A 482 -40.68 -58.20 1.30
C PRO A 482 -40.59 -57.15 0.18
N PHE A 483 -41.42 -57.28 -0.86
CA PHE A 483 -41.48 -56.37 -2.01
C PHE A 483 -42.03 -54.96 -1.68
N GLN A 484 -42.91 -54.82 -0.68
CA GLN A 484 -43.46 -53.52 -0.27
C GLN A 484 -42.57 -52.82 0.77
N THR A 485 -41.66 -53.56 1.39
CA THR A 485 -40.81 -53.08 2.48
C THR A 485 -39.76 -52.08 2.00
N GLU A 486 -39.14 -52.31 0.84
CA GLU A 486 -37.98 -51.52 0.35
C GLU A 486 -38.32 -50.06 0.04
N GLU A 487 -39.44 -49.78 -0.64
CA GLU A 487 -39.91 -48.41 -0.95
C GLU A 487 -40.24 -47.61 0.32
N HIS A 488 -40.92 -48.24 1.27
CA HIS A 488 -41.28 -47.61 2.54
C HIS A 488 -40.06 -47.40 3.45
N THR A 489 -39.07 -48.30 3.39
CA THR A 489 -37.81 -48.16 4.13
C THR A 489 -37.00 -46.97 3.61
N GLY A 490 -36.89 -46.81 2.28
CA GLY A 490 -36.24 -45.66 1.66
C GLY A 490 -36.92 -44.32 2.01
N GLN A 491 -38.25 -44.29 2.05
CA GLN A 491 -39.00 -43.11 2.49
C GLN A 491 -38.75 -42.75 3.96
N ALA A 492 -38.69 -43.75 4.85
CA ALA A 492 -38.40 -43.52 6.27
C ALA A 492 -36.97 -43.00 6.47
N ILE A 493 -35.97 -43.57 5.78
CA ILE A 493 -34.57 -43.09 5.80
C ILE A 493 -34.47 -41.63 5.31
N ALA A 494 -35.09 -41.32 4.17
CA ALA A 494 -35.12 -39.96 3.63
C ALA A 494 -35.77 -38.95 4.59
N THR A 495 -36.81 -39.38 5.32
CA THR A 495 -37.49 -38.55 6.32
C THR A 495 -36.59 -38.27 7.52
N ILE A 496 -35.86 -39.27 8.03
CA ILE A 496 -34.89 -39.10 9.13
C ILE A 496 -33.77 -38.13 8.71
N ILE A 497 -33.22 -38.30 7.50
CA ILE A 497 -32.18 -37.41 6.96
C ILE A 497 -32.70 -35.98 6.82
N SER A 498 -33.91 -35.80 6.29
CA SER A 498 -34.54 -34.49 6.18
C SER A 498 -34.68 -33.82 7.55
N LYS A 499 -35.19 -34.53 8.56
CA LYS A 499 -35.29 -34.04 9.94
C LYS A 499 -33.93 -33.66 10.53
N ALA A 500 -32.88 -34.45 10.26
CA ALA A 500 -31.52 -34.16 10.69
C ALA A 500 -30.99 -32.86 10.07
N ARG A 501 -31.19 -32.66 8.75
CA ARG A 501 -30.81 -31.45 8.03
C ARG A 501 -31.47 -30.21 8.63
N VAL A 502 -32.78 -30.27 8.84
CA VAL A 502 -33.57 -29.18 9.41
C VAL A 502 -33.10 -28.80 10.81
N MET A 503 -32.77 -29.79 11.64
CA MET A 503 -32.37 -29.57 13.02
C MET A 503 -30.92 -29.04 13.14
N TYR A 504 -30.01 -29.46 12.26
CA TYR A 504 -28.57 -29.27 12.46
C TYR A 504 -27.82 -28.52 11.35
N GLU A 505 -28.17 -28.71 10.07
CA GLU A 505 -27.30 -28.34 8.93
C GLU A 505 -26.96 -26.85 8.88
N ASP A 506 -27.97 -25.99 8.75
CA ASP A 506 -27.78 -24.54 8.64
C ASP A 506 -27.07 -23.95 9.87
N GLY A 507 -27.27 -24.56 11.05
CA GLY A 507 -26.65 -24.14 12.30
C GLY A 507 -25.18 -24.49 12.37
N PHE A 508 -24.83 -25.68 11.93
CA PHE A 508 -23.45 -26.14 11.87
C PHE A 508 -22.65 -25.41 10.82
N LEU A 509 -23.16 -25.24 9.60
CA LEU A 509 -22.42 -24.52 8.56
C LEU A 509 -22.14 -23.07 8.96
N SER A 510 -23.11 -22.41 9.58
CA SER A 510 -22.95 -21.03 10.08
C SER A 510 -21.97 -20.94 11.26
N ALA A 511 -22.05 -21.87 12.23
CA ALA A 511 -21.13 -21.91 13.36
C ALA A 511 -19.71 -22.24 12.91
N ARG A 512 -19.56 -23.21 12.01
CA ARG A 512 -18.30 -23.63 11.40
C ARG A 512 -17.58 -22.45 10.74
N ALA A 513 -18.24 -21.71 9.85
CA ALA A 513 -17.63 -20.56 9.18
C ALA A 513 -17.15 -19.48 10.16
N ARG A 514 -17.94 -19.19 11.20
CA ARG A 514 -17.57 -18.22 12.24
C ARG A 514 -16.38 -18.69 13.07
N ILE A 515 -16.39 -19.96 13.53
CA ILE A 515 -15.29 -20.56 14.29
C ILE A 515 -13.99 -20.49 13.49
N TYR A 516 -14.01 -20.81 12.18
CA TYR A 516 -12.82 -20.72 11.33
C TYR A 516 -12.31 -19.27 11.16
N ASP A 517 -13.20 -18.29 10.98
CA ASP A 517 -12.81 -16.88 10.91
C ASP A 517 -12.16 -16.41 12.23
N GLU A 518 -12.76 -16.73 13.38
CA GLU A 518 -12.21 -16.41 14.70
C GLU A 518 -10.88 -17.12 14.99
N LEU A 519 -10.74 -18.40 14.62
CA LEU A 519 -9.48 -19.17 14.74
C LEU A 519 -8.37 -18.55 13.89
N SER A 520 -8.67 -18.14 12.65
CA SER A 520 -7.69 -17.51 11.77
C SER A 520 -7.15 -16.20 12.34
N LEU A 521 -8.01 -15.43 13.01
CA LEU A 521 -7.68 -14.15 13.63
C LEU A 521 -7.02 -14.31 15.01
N ALA A 522 -7.40 -15.34 15.78
CA ALA A 522 -6.74 -15.68 17.05
C ALA A 522 -5.27 -16.10 16.83
N GLY A 523 -4.96 -16.64 15.66
CA GLY A 523 -3.59 -16.98 15.26
C GLY A 523 -3.07 -18.24 15.96
N PRO A 524 -1.73 -18.39 16.08
CA PRO A 524 -1.11 -19.65 16.51
C PRO A 524 -1.45 -20.06 17.96
N ASP A 525 -1.87 -19.11 18.80
CA ASP A 525 -2.25 -19.38 20.20
C ASP A 525 -3.52 -20.24 20.32
N ALA A 526 -4.35 -20.31 19.27
CA ALA A 526 -5.57 -21.13 19.22
C ALA A 526 -5.44 -22.39 18.34
N ALA A 527 -4.21 -22.82 18.03
CA ALA A 527 -3.96 -23.99 17.17
C ALA A 527 -4.52 -25.30 17.74
N ASP A 528 -4.61 -25.42 19.07
CA ASP A 528 -5.24 -26.56 19.75
C ASP A 528 -6.74 -26.65 19.44
N LEU A 529 -7.44 -25.51 19.41
CA LEU A 529 -8.85 -25.42 19.05
C LEU A 529 -9.09 -25.75 17.57
N SER A 530 -8.19 -25.34 16.68
CA SER A 530 -8.23 -25.74 15.26
C SER A 530 -8.08 -27.25 15.09
N THR A 531 -7.19 -27.87 15.86
CA THR A 531 -7.01 -29.33 15.88
C THR A 531 -8.24 -30.04 16.47
N ASP A 532 -8.81 -29.51 17.55
CA ASP A 532 -10.03 -30.03 18.16
C ASP A 532 -11.22 -29.93 17.19
N MET A 533 -11.31 -28.86 16.39
CA MET A 533 -12.29 -28.70 15.33
C MET A 533 -12.16 -29.81 14.28
N ALA A 534 -10.96 -29.99 13.71
CA ALA A 534 -10.69 -31.02 12.71
C ALA A 534 -11.00 -32.43 13.21
N ARG A 535 -10.64 -32.75 14.47
CA ARG A 535 -10.93 -34.05 15.08
C ARG A 535 -12.43 -34.29 15.28
N CYS A 536 -13.19 -33.25 15.62
CA CYS A 536 -14.64 -33.39 15.79
C CYS A 536 -15.37 -33.52 14.44
N GLU A 537 -14.82 -32.96 13.37
CA GLU A 537 -15.36 -33.03 12.00
C GLU A 537 -15.00 -34.32 11.26
N GLU A 538 -13.96 -35.05 11.71
CA GLU A 538 -13.41 -36.24 11.05
C GLU A 538 -14.48 -37.29 10.71
N GLY A 539 -14.69 -37.53 9.42
CA GLY A 539 -15.64 -38.53 8.90
C GLY A 539 -17.12 -38.13 8.97
N LEU A 540 -17.45 -36.95 9.51
CA LEU A 540 -18.82 -36.44 9.65
C LEU A 540 -19.10 -35.23 8.75
N VAL A 541 -18.07 -34.44 8.45
CA VAL A 541 -18.16 -33.21 7.64
C VAL A 541 -17.19 -33.31 6.47
N SER A 542 -17.66 -32.98 5.27
CA SER A 542 -16.88 -32.86 4.04
C SER A 542 -16.96 -31.42 3.51
N ASP A 543 -16.24 -31.12 2.44
CA ASP A 543 -16.22 -29.76 1.86
C ASP A 543 -17.59 -29.35 1.27
N SER A 544 -18.45 -30.33 0.94
CA SER A 544 -19.82 -30.13 0.47
C SER A 544 -20.86 -29.98 1.60
N GLY A 545 -20.46 -30.15 2.86
CA GLY A 545 -21.33 -29.99 4.03
C GLY A 545 -21.30 -31.19 4.97
N ILE A 546 -22.42 -31.47 5.63
CA ILE A 546 -22.49 -32.58 6.59
C ILE A 546 -22.93 -33.85 5.88
N GLU A 547 -22.16 -34.92 6.05
CA GLU A 547 -22.44 -36.26 5.54
C GLU A 547 -23.58 -36.91 6.35
N MET A 548 -24.80 -36.42 6.19
CA MET A 548 -25.95 -36.73 7.07
C MET A 548 -26.13 -38.23 7.40
N PRO A 549 -26.09 -39.18 6.45
CA PRO A 549 -26.22 -40.60 6.76
C PRO A 549 -25.14 -41.14 7.72
N LYS A 550 -23.92 -40.60 7.66
CA LYS A 550 -22.79 -40.95 8.53
C LYS A 550 -22.80 -40.15 9.82
N ALA A 551 -23.22 -38.89 9.75
CA ALA A 551 -23.22 -37.96 10.86
C ALA A 551 -24.32 -38.24 11.89
N ILE A 552 -25.47 -38.78 11.45
CA ILE A 552 -26.56 -39.22 12.33
C ILE A 552 -26.03 -40.29 13.30
N GLY A 553 -26.22 -40.04 14.60
CA GLY A 553 -25.62 -40.74 15.75
C GLY A 553 -24.54 -39.93 16.47
N SER A 554 -24.07 -38.84 15.85
CA SER A 554 -23.00 -37.97 16.33
C SER A 554 -23.31 -36.47 16.18
N LEU A 555 -24.39 -36.06 15.52
CA LEU A 555 -24.73 -34.65 15.27
C LEU A 555 -24.87 -33.87 16.58
N LYS A 556 -25.52 -34.43 17.60
CA LYS A 556 -25.67 -33.76 18.90
C LYS A 556 -24.34 -33.58 19.62
N VAL A 557 -23.41 -34.52 19.43
CA VAL A 557 -22.05 -34.42 19.98
C VAL A 557 -21.27 -33.34 19.24
N LEU A 558 -21.36 -33.30 17.91
CA LEU A 558 -20.75 -32.26 17.08
C LEU A 558 -21.26 -30.86 17.45
N ALA A 559 -22.58 -30.69 17.68
CA ALA A 559 -23.17 -29.45 18.18
C ALA A 559 -22.53 -28.99 19.49
N ALA A 560 -22.38 -29.91 20.44
CA ALA A 560 -21.77 -29.63 21.73
C ALA A 560 -20.28 -29.31 21.60
N ALA A 561 -19.58 -29.94 20.65
CA ALA A 561 -18.18 -29.67 20.37
C ALA A 561 -17.98 -28.25 19.81
N TYR A 562 -18.74 -27.86 18.79
CA TYR A 562 -18.70 -26.50 18.24
C TYR A 562 -19.01 -25.45 19.30
N ALA A 563 -20.07 -25.65 20.11
CA ALA A 563 -20.40 -24.73 21.21
C ALA A 563 -19.27 -24.62 22.25
N LYS A 564 -18.54 -25.72 22.51
CA LYS A 564 -17.38 -25.72 23.40
C LYS A 564 -16.19 -24.98 22.79
N ILE A 565 -15.94 -25.16 21.49
CA ILE A 565 -14.87 -24.45 20.77
C ILE A 565 -15.15 -22.95 20.76
N GLU A 566 -16.37 -22.52 20.42
CA GLU A 566 -16.79 -21.11 20.50
C GLU A 566 -16.60 -20.53 21.91
N SER A 567 -17.06 -21.26 22.93
CA SER A 567 -16.85 -20.82 24.33
C SER A 567 -15.37 -20.76 24.74
N SER A 568 -14.49 -21.50 24.06
CA SER A 568 -13.05 -21.46 24.32
C SER A 568 -12.39 -20.31 23.55
N LEU A 569 -12.88 -20.00 22.34
CA LEU A 569 -12.48 -18.84 21.54
C LEU A 569 -12.76 -17.51 22.24
N ASP A 570 -13.77 -17.43 23.11
CA ASP A 570 -14.03 -16.26 23.96
C ASP A 570 -12.79 -15.80 24.75
N GLN A 571 -11.90 -16.74 25.13
CA GLN A 571 -10.65 -16.44 25.84
C GLN A 571 -9.63 -15.69 24.97
N TYR A 572 -9.70 -15.88 23.65
CA TYR A 572 -8.85 -15.25 22.64
C TYR A 572 -9.49 -14.01 22.01
N SER A 573 -10.71 -13.64 22.41
CA SER A 573 -11.47 -12.51 21.83
C SER A 573 -10.68 -11.19 21.74
N SER A 574 -9.84 -10.88 22.74
CA SER A 574 -8.97 -9.70 22.71
C SER A 574 -7.92 -9.76 21.59
N GLN A 575 -7.29 -10.92 21.36
CA GLN A 575 -6.34 -11.13 20.27
C GLN A 575 -7.05 -11.16 18.91
N THR A 576 -8.18 -11.87 18.81
CA THR A 576 -9.02 -11.92 17.60
C THR A 576 -9.40 -10.52 17.15
N VAL A 577 -9.89 -9.67 18.05
CA VAL A 577 -10.25 -8.28 17.73
C VAL A 577 -9.00 -7.45 17.46
N GLY A 578 -7.94 -7.58 18.25
CA GLY A 578 -6.69 -6.84 18.06
C GLY A 578 -6.05 -7.08 16.70
N ASN A 579 -6.02 -8.33 16.25
CA ASN A 579 -5.50 -8.74 14.94
C ASN A 579 -6.46 -8.41 13.78
N ALA A 580 -7.76 -8.27 14.07
CA ALA A 580 -8.76 -7.82 13.10
C ALA A 580 -8.75 -6.30 12.86
N MET A 581 -8.05 -5.53 13.70
CA MET A 581 -7.98 -4.08 13.53
C MET A 581 -7.10 -3.73 12.32
N SER A 582 -7.67 -2.99 11.38
CA SER A 582 -6.89 -2.26 10.39
C SER A 582 -6.38 -0.97 11.01
N ALA A 583 -5.13 -0.62 10.70
CA ALA A 583 -4.47 0.57 11.23
C ALA A 583 -3.80 1.36 10.10
N SER A 584 -3.97 2.68 10.16
CA SER A 584 -3.25 3.64 9.32
C SER A 584 -2.55 4.62 10.23
N ALA A 585 -1.22 4.69 10.12
CA ALA A 585 -0.39 5.58 10.93
C ALA A 585 0.76 6.11 10.09
N ARG A 586 0.71 7.40 9.77
CA ARG A 586 1.78 8.08 9.04
C ARG A 586 2.17 9.35 9.79
N PRO A 587 3.41 9.48 10.28
CA PRO A 587 3.84 10.68 10.97
C PRO A 587 3.97 11.84 9.98
N LEU A 588 3.54 13.02 10.40
CA LEU A 588 3.87 14.30 9.80
C LEU A 588 4.96 14.95 10.67
N ILE A 589 6.13 15.18 10.08
CA ILE A 589 7.20 15.95 10.70
C ILE A 589 7.13 17.34 10.09
N THR A 590 6.93 18.36 10.92
CA THR A 590 6.95 19.77 10.48
C THR A 590 8.38 20.25 10.22
N ASP A 591 8.55 21.53 9.88
CA ASP A 591 9.83 22.14 9.51
C ASP A 591 10.97 21.76 10.46
N VAL A 592 11.89 20.93 9.97
CA VAL A 592 13.08 20.54 10.72
C VAL A 592 14.12 21.62 10.53
N ARG A 593 14.58 22.19 11.65
CA ARG A 593 15.61 23.22 11.69
C ARG A 593 16.73 22.78 12.61
N LEU A 594 17.93 23.26 12.32
CA LEU A 594 19.10 22.99 13.15
C LEU A 594 18.88 23.53 14.58
N ASP A 595 19.08 22.66 15.56
CA ASP A 595 19.00 22.94 17.00
C ASP A 595 17.63 23.43 17.52
N GLU A 596 16.58 23.38 16.69
CA GLU A 596 15.22 23.76 17.06
C GLU A 596 14.31 22.53 17.17
N PRO A 597 13.33 22.53 18.10
CA PRO A 597 12.37 21.45 18.19
C PRO A 597 11.39 21.50 17.00
N ALA A 598 11.29 20.39 16.28
CA ALA A 598 10.25 20.16 15.28
C ALA A 598 9.02 19.52 15.93
N GLU A 599 7.84 19.95 15.50
CA GLU A 599 6.57 19.31 15.86
C GLU A 599 6.41 18.04 15.01
N VAL A 600 6.17 16.92 15.69
CA VAL A 600 5.88 15.60 15.12
C VAL A 600 4.44 15.25 15.48
N ILE A 601 3.62 15.06 14.46
CA ILE A 601 2.20 14.72 14.60
C ILE A 601 2.00 13.32 14.04
N LEU A 602 1.41 12.42 14.82
CA LEU A 602 1.01 11.10 14.35
C LEU A 602 -0.50 10.94 14.52
N ASP A 603 -1.21 10.91 13.40
CA ASP A 603 -2.63 10.58 13.37
C ASP A 603 -2.80 9.08 13.09
N VAL A 604 -3.31 8.36 14.08
CA VAL A 604 -3.56 6.92 14.02
C VAL A 604 -5.06 6.69 13.86
N VAL A 605 -5.45 6.18 12.70
CA VAL A 605 -6.83 5.76 12.43
C VAL A 605 -6.89 4.23 12.49
N LEU A 606 -7.77 3.73 13.35
CA LEU A 606 -7.99 2.30 13.58
C LEU A 606 -9.44 1.94 13.24
N ALA A 607 -9.65 0.84 12.55
CA ALA A 607 -10.99 0.32 12.27
C ALA A 607 -11.07 -1.19 12.56
N ASN A 608 -12.14 -1.61 13.23
CA ASN A 608 -12.47 -3.01 13.36
C ASN A 608 -13.26 -3.43 12.13
N ASP A 609 -12.73 -4.31 11.29
CA ASP A 609 -13.43 -4.72 10.07
C ASP A 609 -14.38 -5.90 10.28
N ARG A 610 -14.52 -6.36 11.53
CA ARG A 610 -15.20 -7.59 11.88
C ARG A 610 -16.36 -7.36 12.86
N PRO A 611 -17.35 -8.28 12.91
CA PRO A 611 -18.50 -8.17 13.80
C PRO A 611 -18.17 -8.50 15.28
N TYR A 612 -16.89 -8.71 15.60
CA TYR A 612 -16.44 -9.13 16.92
C TYR A 612 -16.24 -7.94 17.86
N ASN A 613 -16.37 -8.19 19.16
CA ASN A 613 -16.06 -7.21 20.20
C ASN A 613 -15.23 -7.86 21.29
N ALA A 614 -14.42 -7.04 21.96
CA ALA A 614 -13.61 -7.50 23.07
C ALA A 614 -13.27 -6.34 24.00
N SER A 615 -12.83 -6.70 25.21
CA SER A 615 -12.33 -5.76 26.22
C SER A 615 -10.83 -5.94 26.43
N ASN A 616 -10.14 -4.87 26.82
CA ASN A 616 -8.68 -4.85 27.01
C ASN A 616 -7.95 -5.33 25.76
N VAL A 617 -8.26 -4.73 24.62
CA VAL A 617 -7.71 -5.09 23.29
C VAL A 617 -6.38 -4.40 23.09
N GLU A 618 -5.35 -5.17 22.76
CA GLU A 618 -4.06 -4.64 22.32
C GLU A 618 -4.02 -4.54 20.80
N VAL A 619 -3.77 -3.33 20.29
CA VAL A 619 -3.66 -3.07 18.85
C VAL A 619 -2.24 -2.60 18.55
N ARG A 620 -1.58 -3.31 17.64
CA ARG A 620 -0.21 -3.03 17.21
C ARG A 620 -0.23 -2.20 15.94
N VAL A 621 0.53 -1.11 15.94
CA VAL A 621 0.59 -0.15 14.85
C VAL A 621 2.05 0.10 14.51
N SER A 622 2.47 -0.30 13.31
CA SER A 622 3.81 -0.03 12.81
C SER A 622 3.91 1.42 12.32
N ILE A 623 4.98 2.10 12.70
CA ILE A 623 5.32 3.44 12.22
C ILE A 623 6.62 3.39 11.41
N PRO A 624 6.79 4.25 10.39
CA PRO A 624 7.91 4.17 9.45
C PRO A 624 9.26 4.60 10.04
N ALA A 625 9.28 5.28 11.19
CA ALA A 625 10.50 5.79 11.81
C ALA A 625 10.48 5.56 13.34
N PRO A 626 11.65 5.37 13.97
CA PRO A 626 11.76 5.08 15.39
C PRO A 626 11.51 6.31 16.29
N LEU A 627 10.27 6.80 16.29
CA LEU A 627 9.86 7.99 17.03
C LEU A 627 9.29 7.62 18.40
N PRO A 628 9.93 8.03 19.52
CA PRO A 628 9.49 7.60 20.85
C PRO A 628 8.24 8.36 21.31
N PHE A 629 7.05 7.78 21.14
CA PHE A 629 5.80 8.34 21.65
C PHE A 629 5.45 7.80 23.04
N LEU A 630 4.89 8.67 23.88
CA LEU A 630 4.39 8.35 25.22
C LEU A 630 2.89 8.57 25.30
N TYR A 631 2.24 7.92 26.27
CA TYR A 631 0.81 8.14 26.54
C TYR A 631 0.45 9.61 26.86
N SER A 632 1.42 10.40 27.34
CA SER A 632 1.26 11.84 27.54
C SER A 632 1.06 12.62 26.24
N ASP A 633 1.55 12.09 25.13
CA ASP A 633 1.64 12.78 23.84
C ASP A 633 0.31 12.69 23.08
N ILE A 634 -0.64 11.88 23.56
CA ILE A 634 -1.99 11.80 23.00
C ILE A 634 -2.75 13.11 23.29
N THR A 635 -3.00 13.88 22.25
CA THR A 635 -3.76 15.15 22.31
C THR A 635 -5.25 14.95 22.01
N SER A 636 -5.61 13.91 21.24
CA SER A 636 -7.00 13.57 20.91
C SER A 636 -7.24 12.05 20.93
N GLY A 637 -8.45 11.62 21.33
CA GLY A 637 -8.82 10.21 21.44
C GLY A 637 -8.32 9.50 22.71
N LYS A 638 -7.75 10.25 23.65
CA LYS A 638 -7.13 9.74 24.89
C LYS A 638 -8.10 8.96 25.77
N GLU A 639 -9.35 9.40 25.85
CA GLU A 639 -10.43 8.76 26.60
C GLU A 639 -10.74 7.34 26.11
N GLY A 640 -10.42 7.03 24.85
CA GLY A 640 -10.55 5.70 24.28
C GLY A 640 -9.37 4.77 24.59
N VAL A 641 -8.24 5.28 25.08
CA VAL A 641 -6.97 4.54 25.23
C VAL A 641 -6.63 4.39 26.71
N SER A 642 -6.46 3.14 27.16
CA SER A 642 -6.06 2.81 28.54
C SER A 642 -4.55 2.95 28.76
N SER A 643 -3.73 2.58 27.77
CA SER A 643 -2.29 2.77 27.80
C SER A 643 -1.68 2.77 26.41
N LEU A 644 -0.51 3.38 26.27
CA LEU A 644 0.34 3.35 25.09
C LEU A 644 1.75 2.93 25.49
N ARG A 645 2.35 2.01 24.72
CA ARG A 645 3.75 1.60 24.88
C ARG A 645 4.38 1.31 23.52
N MET A 646 5.71 1.29 23.48
CA MET A 646 6.51 0.88 22.32
C MET A 646 6.97 -0.58 22.50
N GLU A 647 6.91 -1.40 21.44
CA GLU A 647 7.39 -2.79 21.42
C GLU A 647 8.62 -2.90 20.49
N ASN A 648 9.63 -3.68 20.88
CA ASN A 648 10.85 -4.06 20.12
C ASN A 648 11.43 -3.02 19.11
N GLY A 649 12.54 -2.35 19.44
CA GLY A 649 13.37 -1.66 18.43
C GLY A 649 12.76 -0.40 17.80
N ASP A 650 11.91 0.30 18.54
CA ASP A 650 11.43 1.67 18.31
C ASP A 650 10.41 1.94 17.18
N THR A 651 9.89 0.95 16.43
CA THR A 651 8.94 1.23 15.31
C THR A 651 7.51 0.68 15.48
N THR A 652 7.15 0.05 16.59
CA THR A 652 5.79 -0.47 16.83
C THR A 652 5.14 0.15 18.06
N LEU A 653 4.01 0.83 17.86
CA LEU A 653 3.13 1.35 18.91
C LEU A 653 2.10 0.30 19.30
N VAL A 654 1.91 0.09 20.60
CA VAL A 654 0.87 -0.79 21.15
C VAL A 654 -0.12 0.04 21.94
N PHE A 655 -1.32 0.19 21.38
CA PHE A 655 -2.47 0.82 22.04
C PHE A 655 -3.27 -0.23 22.79
N VAL A 656 -3.67 0.08 24.02
CA VAL A 656 -4.58 -0.78 24.79
C VAL A 656 -5.93 -0.08 24.92
N PHE A 657 -6.99 -0.70 24.41
CA PHE A 657 -8.36 -0.19 24.46
C PHE A 657 -9.18 -0.91 25.52
N PRO A 658 -9.96 -0.19 26.34
CA PRO A 658 -10.81 -0.83 27.35
C PRO A 658 -11.90 -1.67 26.69
N ILE A 659 -12.42 -1.23 25.55
CA ILE A 659 -13.41 -1.96 24.74
C ILE A 659 -13.31 -1.53 23.27
N ILE A 660 -13.40 -2.51 22.36
CA ILE A 660 -13.60 -2.31 20.93
C ILE A 660 -14.92 -2.97 20.55
N LYS A 661 -15.82 -2.21 19.95
CA LYS A 661 -17.13 -2.70 19.49
C LYS A 661 -17.03 -3.28 18.08
N PRO A 662 -18.05 -4.03 17.62
CA PRO A 662 -18.13 -4.49 16.23
C PRO A 662 -18.11 -3.28 15.30
N PHE A 663 -17.29 -3.32 14.25
CA PHE A 663 -17.21 -2.26 13.25
C PHE A 663 -16.84 -0.87 13.78
N ASP A 664 -16.24 -0.79 14.97
CA ASP A 664 -15.84 0.45 15.63
C ASP A 664 -14.65 1.11 14.91
N SER A 665 -14.62 2.43 14.90
CA SER A 665 -13.51 3.23 14.38
C SER A 665 -12.99 4.15 15.48
N LYS A 666 -11.67 4.27 15.59
CA LYS A 666 -10.97 5.13 16.54
C LYS A 666 -9.97 6.00 15.79
N ARG A 667 -9.88 7.26 16.18
CA ARG A 667 -8.85 8.20 15.74
C ARG A 667 -8.09 8.68 16.97
N ILE A 668 -6.77 8.56 16.94
CA ILE A 668 -5.88 8.96 18.03
C ILE A 668 -4.82 9.87 17.44
N ILE A 669 -4.70 11.07 18.00
CA ILE A 669 -3.69 12.03 17.54
C ILE A 669 -2.64 12.15 18.62
N LEU A 670 -1.38 11.94 18.25
CA LEU A 670 -0.22 12.14 19.09
C LEU A 670 0.57 13.33 18.58
N GLU A 671 0.94 14.26 19.46
CA GLU A 671 1.76 15.42 19.12
C GLU A 671 2.95 15.50 20.07
N LYS A 672 4.14 15.69 19.50
CA LYS A 672 5.39 15.78 20.26
C LYS A 672 6.34 16.78 19.63
N ASN A 673 7.01 17.58 20.46
CA ASN A 673 8.11 18.44 20.01
C ASN A 673 9.45 17.77 20.31
N MET A 674 10.32 17.65 19.31
CA MET A 674 11.67 17.08 19.49
C MET A 674 12.69 17.73 18.56
N VAL A 675 13.92 17.88 19.04
CA VAL A 675 15.04 18.38 18.23
C VAL A 675 15.59 17.21 17.40
N LEU A 676 15.32 17.24 16.10
CA LEU A 676 15.71 16.18 15.15
C LEU A 676 17.08 16.41 14.50
N ALA A 677 17.54 17.66 14.42
CA ALA A 677 18.82 18.02 13.83
C ALA A 677 19.67 18.81 14.83
N ARG A 678 20.88 18.34 15.13
CA ARG A 678 21.77 18.93 16.14
C ARG A 678 23.11 19.32 15.56
N THR A 679 23.53 20.57 15.77
CA THR A 679 24.85 21.03 15.35
C THR A 679 25.94 20.36 16.19
N VAL A 680 26.91 19.77 15.51
CA VAL A 680 28.11 19.15 16.10
C VAL A 680 29.29 20.12 16.03
N GLU A 681 29.48 20.76 14.87
CA GLU A 681 30.60 21.68 14.62
C GLU A 681 30.17 22.81 13.68
N ARG A 682 30.71 24.02 13.89
CA ARG A 682 30.46 25.19 13.03
C ARG A 682 31.76 25.95 12.79
N SER A 683 32.03 26.26 11.53
CA SER A 683 33.11 27.15 11.11
C SER A 683 32.55 28.25 10.19
N SER A 684 33.09 29.47 10.31
CA SER A 684 32.71 30.59 9.44
C SER A 684 33.92 31.44 9.08
N SER A 685 33.91 31.99 7.87
CA SER A 685 34.93 32.91 7.37
C SER A 685 34.28 33.99 6.51
N ALA A 686 34.87 35.18 6.47
CA ALA A 686 34.35 36.27 5.64
C ALA A 686 35.48 37.04 4.95
N GLU A 687 35.34 37.28 3.65
CA GLU A 687 36.30 38.01 2.84
C GLU A 687 35.63 39.22 2.19
N GLY A 688 36.13 40.43 2.49
CA GLY A 688 35.67 41.65 1.84
C GLY A 688 35.91 41.59 0.33
N ILE A 689 35.05 42.26 -0.45
CA ILE A 689 35.17 42.32 -1.92
C ILE A 689 35.49 43.71 -2.47
N GLY A 690 35.64 44.73 -1.61
CA GLY A 690 36.24 46.03 -1.97
C GLY A 690 35.26 47.21 -2.08
N ASP A 691 33.96 46.95 -1.92
CA ASP A 691 32.87 47.93 -2.04
C ASP A 691 32.13 48.17 -0.70
N GLY A 692 32.66 47.63 0.39
CA GLY A 692 32.02 47.63 1.71
C GLY A 692 31.18 46.38 2.01
N SER A 693 31.17 45.41 1.10
CA SER A 693 30.55 44.09 1.30
C SER A 693 31.58 42.96 1.46
N ALA A 694 31.15 41.81 1.98
CA ALA A 694 31.99 40.63 2.15
C ALA A 694 31.29 39.33 1.75
N LEU A 695 32.03 38.41 1.14
CA LEU A 695 31.62 37.03 0.92
C LEU A 695 31.82 36.24 2.22
N VAL A 696 30.73 35.80 2.83
CA VAL A 696 30.70 34.97 4.03
C VAL A 696 30.53 33.51 3.61
N LYS A 697 31.38 32.64 4.15
CA LYS A 697 31.31 31.19 3.98
C LYS A 697 31.08 30.54 5.34
N GLU A 698 30.05 29.72 5.44
CA GLU A 698 29.74 28.94 6.65
C GLU A 698 29.73 27.44 6.34
N GLU A 699 30.34 26.66 7.22
CA GLU A 699 30.34 25.21 7.22
C GLU A 699 29.79 24.71 8.56
N ILE A 700 28.72 23.93 8.53
CA ILE A 700 28.05 23.38 9.72
C ILE A 700 27.98 21.86 9.59
N THR A 701 28.62 21.14 10.50
CA THR A 701 28.40 19.70 10.65
C THR A 701 27.30 19.47 11.66
N PHE A 702 26.27 18.71 11.30
CA PHE A 702 25.12 18.39 12.15
C PHE A 702 24.80 16.89 12.13
N GLU A 703 24.07 16.43 13.14
CA GLU A 703 23.62 15.04 13.30
C GLU A 703 22.10 14.99 13.32
N LEU A 704 21.52 14.07 12.56
CA LEU A 704 20.10 13.79 12.48
C LEU A 704 19.76 12.56 13.32
N ASP A 705 18.81 12.72 14.25
CA ASP A 705 18.29 11.65 15.11
C ASP A 705 17.32 10.72 14.36
N SER A 706 16.79 11.15 13.21
CA SER A 706 15.97 10.34 12.30
C SER A 706 16.10 10.87 10.87
N GLY A 707 15.80 10.05 9.87
CA GLY A 707 15.66 10.54 8.50
C GLY A 707 14.59 11.63 8.39
N ILE A 708 14.85 12.64 7.57
CA ILE A 708 13.94 13.79 7.32
C ILE A 708 13.84 14.05 5.82
N ASP A 709 12.69 14.54 5.36
CA ASP A 709 12.47 14.80 3.93
C ASP A 709 13.17 16.07 3.43
N SER A 710 13.36 17.07 4.30
CA SER A 710 14.13 18.28 4.01
C SER A 710 14.54 19.01 5.28
N LEU A 711 15.65 19.75 5.21
CA LEU A 711 16.12 20.64 6.28
C LEU A 711 15.77 22.09 5.92
N VAL A 712 15.01 22.77 6.78
CA VAL A 712 14.71 24.20 6.61
C VAL A 712 15.87 25.03 7.12
N LEU A 713 16.47 25.79 6.20
CA LEU A 713 17.65 26.58 6.51
C LEU A 713 17.30 27.98 7.04
N PRO A 714 18.15 28.56 7.90
CA PRO A 714 18.01 29.96 8.32
C PRO A 714 18.07 30.93 7.14
N HIS A 715 17.45 32.10 7.30
CA HIS A 715 17.46 33.16 6.29
C HIS A 715 18.89 33.56 5.91
N GLY A 716 19.15 33.71 4.60
CA GLY A 716 20.49 33.98 4.06
C GLY A 716 21.37 32.74 3.84
N MET A 717 20.81 31.53 3.91
CA MET A 717 21.48 30.27 3.51
C MET A 717 20.75 29.55 2.36
N GLU A 718 20.02 30.32 1.54
CA GLU A 718 19.08 29.81 0.53
C GLU A 718 19.76 28.93 -0.54
N GLU A 719 21.03 29.20 -0.87
CA GLU A 719 21.84 28.42 -1.83
C GLU A 719 22.76 27.37 -1.17
N ALA A 720 22.56 27.07 0.11
CA ALA A 720 23.44 26.14 0.81
C ALA A 720 23.26 24.70 0.31
N THR A 721 24.37 23.98 0.30
CA THR A 721 24.41 22.55 -0.02
C THR A 721 24.57 21.73 1.25
N VAL A 722 23.97 20.55 1.28
CA VAL A 722 24.17 19.53 2.32
C VAL A 722 24.82 18.32 1.68
N ASP A 723 26.00 17.94 2.16
CA ASP A 723 26.88 16.91 1.59
C ASP A 723 27.18 17.13 0.09
N GLY A 724 27.31 18.40 -0.32
CA GLY A 724 27.61 18.77 -1.71
C GLY A 724 26.41 18.70 -2.67
N LEU A 725 25.21 18.45 -2.17
CA LEU A 725 23.95 18.43 -2.92
C LEU A 725 23.00 19.53 -2.42
N PRO A 726 21.98 19.95 -3.19
CA PRO A 726 20.99 20.93 -2.72
C PRO A 726 20.37 20.53 -1.37
N SER A 727 20.13 21.52 -0.50
CA SER A 727 19.60 21.31 0.86
C SER A 727 18.15 20.81 0.92
N GLN A 728 17.38 21.01 -0.16
CA GLN A 728 15.97 20.61 -0.29
C GLN A 728 15.84 19.16 -0.78
N ARG A 729 16.40 18.21 -0.03
CA ARG A 729 16.33 16.78 -0.35
C ARG A 729 16.19 15.93 0.91
N PRO A 730 15.73 14.67 0.77
CA PRO A 730 15.73 13.73 1.87
C PRO A 730 17.14 13.50 2.41
N LEU A 731 17.26 13.55 3.74
CA LEU A 731 18.47 13.29 4.49
C LEU A 731 18.25 12.07 5.37
N ALA A 732 19.19 11.14 5.35
CA ALA A 732 19.16 9.95 6.18
C ALA A 732 19.47 10.30 7.64
N GLU A 733 19.23 9.37 8.56
CA GLU A 733 19.76 9.47 9.92
C GLU A 733 21.30 9.47 9.90
N GLY A 734 21.92 10.27 10.76
CA GLY A 734 23.38 10.35 10.89
C GLY A 734 23.97 11.74 10.68
N LYS A 735 25.27 11.80 10.37
CA LYS A 735 26.03 13.07 10.28
C LYS A 735 26.06 13.63 8.87
N HIS A 736 25.86 14.94 8.76
CA HIS A 736 25.79 15.70 7.52
C HIS A 736 26.60 16.99 7.63
N THR A 737 27.03 17.53 6.49
CA THR A 737 27.76 18.80 6.40
C THR A 737 27.03 19.79 5.50
N LEU A 738 26.60 20.91 6.07
CA LEU A 738 26.02 22.05 5.36
C LEU A 738 27.11 23.05 5.00
N LEU A 739 27.13 23.50 3.75
CA LEU A 739 27.99 24.55 3.22
C LEU A 739 27.16 25.68 2.64
N SER A 740 27.36 26.90 3.10
CA SER A 740 26.65 28.10 2.65
C SER A 740 27.63 29.21 2.28
N GLU A 741 27.38 29.90 1.15
CA GLU A 741 28.07 31.12 0.76
C GLU A 741 27.05 32.26 0.57
N ARG A 742 27.33 33.46 1.09
CA ARG A 742 26.46 34.63 0.90
C ARG A 742 27.25 35.94 0.90
N THR A 743 26.71 36.99 0.28
CA THR A 743 27.31 38.34 0.30
C THR A 743 26.62 39.22 1.35
N GLU A 744 27.40 39.73 2.31
CA GLU A 744 26.96 40.68 3.33
C GLU A 744 27.27 42.11 2.86
N TYR A 745 26.24 42.88 2.47
CA TYR A 745 26.41 44.20 1.84
C TYR A 745 26.88 45.33 2.78
N ASP A 746 26.77 45.13 4.10
CA ASP A 746 27.25 46.07 5.12
C ASP A 746 28.31 45.44 6.04
N ALA A 747 29.21 44.66 5.46
CA ALA A 747 30.28 44.00 6.21
C ALA A 747 31.30 44.98 6.79
N TYR A 748 31.55 46.10 6.13
CA TYR A 748 32.43 47.16 6.61
C TYR A 748 32.15 48.52 5.94
N SER A 749 32.58 49.59 6.62
CA SER A 749 32.59 50.94 6.08
C SER A 749 34.00 51.42 5.76
N GLU A 750 34.16 52.10 4.63
CA GLU A 750 35.39 52.80 4.24
C GLU A 750 35.15 54.31 4.30
N SER A 751 36.08 55.06 4.90
CA SER A 751 36.05 56.52 4.82
C SER A 751 37.44 57.11 4.69
N ILE A 752 37.57 58.17 3.89
CA ILE A 752 38.81 58.94 3.79
C ILE A 752 38.74 60.10 4.78
N ALA A 753 39.72 60.16 5.68
CA ALA A 753 39.81 61.18 6.73
C ALA A 753 41.19 61.86 6.73
N ASN A 754 41.29 62.96 7.47
CA ASN A 754 42.56 63.64 7.73
C ASN A 754 43.36 64.09 6.48
N VAL A 755 42.68 64.39 5.37
CA VAL A 755 43.30 64.91 4.14
C VAL A 755 44.05 66.22 4.43
N ARG A 756 45.37 66.22 4.17
CA ARG A 756 46.27 67.36 4.39
C ARG A 756 47.20 67.51 3.20
N SER A 757 47.54 68.75 2.86
CA SER A 757 48.60 69.05 1.90
C SER A 757 49.71 69.88 2.51
N TYR A 758 50.93 69.67 2.01
CA TYR A 758 52.14 70.37 2.42
C TYR A 758 52.87 70.90 1.19
N PRO A 759 53.09 72.23 1.07
CA PRO A 759 53.85 72.77 -0.05
C PRO A 759 55.34 72.44 0.10
N LEU A 760 55.97 72.00 -1.00
CA LEU A 760 57.38 71.62 -1.12
C LEU A 760 57.99 72.29 -2.36
N GLY A 761 58.13 73.62 -2.34
CA GLY A 761 58.60 74.38 -3.50
C GLY A 761 57.55 74.39 -4.63
N PRO A 762 57.90 74.02 -5.88
CA PRO A 762 56.92 73.86 -6.97
C PRO A 762 56.06 72.58 -6.85
N SER A 763 56.40 71.72 -5.88
CA SER A 763 55.70 70.46 -5.61
C SER A 763 54.81 70.56 -4.37
N ALA A 764 53.87 69.62 -4.20
CA ALA A 764 53.05 69.49 -3.02
C ALA A 764 52.93 68.03 -2.60
N ARG A 765 52.99 67.74 -1.30
CA ARG A 765 52.74 66.41 -0.75
C ARG A 765 51.34 66.36 -0.16
N ILE A 766 50.57 65.34 -0.51
CA ILE A 766 49.29 65.03 0.13
C ILE A 766 49.47 63.83 1.06
N GLU A 767 48.78 63.88 2.20
CA GLU A 767 48.57 62.73 3.06
C GLU A 767 47.09 62.62 3.44
N TYR A 768 46.56 61.40 3.47
CA TYR A 768 45.24 61.09 3.99
C TYR A 768 45.21 59.70 4.63
N ASP A 769 44.20 59.48 5.48
CA ASP A 769 43.96 58.19 6.13
C ASP A 769 42.72 57.54 5.51
N ILE A 770 42.81 56.28 5.09
CA ILE A 770 41.64 55.42 4.85
C ILE A 770 41.32 54.70 6.16
N ARG A 771 40.08 54.84 6.62
CA ARG A 771 39.55 54.16 7.80
C ARG A 771 38.59 53.07 7.36
N ILE A 772 38.89 51.84 7.75
CA ILE A 772 38.06 50.66 7.50
C ILE A 772 37.47 50.25 8.84
N THR A 773 36.15 50.35 9.01
CA THR A 773 35.48 49.88 10.23
C THR A 773 34.63 48.67 9.89
N PRO A 774 35.08 47.45 10.28
CA PRO A 774 34.32 46.23 10.06
C PRO A 774 33.13 46.16 11.00
N ASN A 775 31.97 45.77 10.47
CA ASN A 775 30.78 45.40 11.23
C ASN A 775 30.75 43.89 11.55
N MET A 776 31.72 43.14 11.02
CA MET A 776 31.96 41.73 11.32
C MET A 776 33.46 41.42 11.25
N ASP A 777 33.87 40.25 11.74
CA ASP A 777 35.26 39.77 11.59
C ASP A 777 35.54 39.43 10.11
N LEU A 778 36.64 39.96 9.55
CA LEU A 778 37.01 39.79 8.15
C LEU A 778 38.43 39.24 8.01
N THR A 779 38.57 38.16 7.24
CA THR A 779 39.86 37.52 6.92
C THR A 779 40.74 38.45 6.10
N SER A 780 40.18 39.06 5.06
CA SER A 780 40.86 40.08 4.25
C SER A 780 39.87 41.05 3.61
N VAL A 781 40.32 42.25 3.27
CA VAL A 781 39.58 43.24 2.47
C VAL A 781 40.51 43.76 1.36
N PRO A 782 40.15 43.62 0.07
CA PRO A 782 40.85 44.29 -1.01
C PRO A 782 40.50 45.78 -1.00
N MET A 783 41.50 46.60 -1.24
CA MET A 783 41.43 48.05 -1.21
C MET A 783 41.93 48.60 -2.54
N LEU A 784 41.06 49.35 -3.21
CA LEU A 784 41.41 50.14 -4.39
C LEU A 784 41.86 51.52 -3.94
N ILE A 785 43.13 51.82 -4.21
CA ILE A 785 43.75 53.11 -3.94
C ILE A 785 43.99 53.81 -5.26
N ASP A 786 43.41 54.99 -5.42
CA ASP A 786 43.65 55.83 -6.59
C ASP A 786 45.12 56.30 -6.57
N SER A 787 45.94 55.64 -7.39
CA SER A 787 47.33 55.95 -7.66
C SER A 787 47.39 56.52 -9.07
N LEU A 788 47.18 57.83 -9.20
CA LEU A 788 47.38 58.54 -10.47
C LEU A 788 48.81 58.22 -10.98
N ASN A 789 48.95 57.44 -12.06
CA ASN A 789 50.22 57.22 -12.74
C ASN A 789 50.56 58.43 -13.62
N ASP A 790 50.56 59.59 -12.98
CA ASP A 790 50.96 60.83 -13.59
C ASP A 790 52.48 60.93 -13.48
N SER A 791 53.16 61.27 -14.58
CA SER A 791 54.61 61.51 -14.58
C SER A 791 55.05 62.57 -13.55
N ARG A 792 54.11 63.39 -13.06
CA ARG A 792 54.32 64.38 -12.00
C ARG A 792 54.29 63.79 -10.59
N ILE A 793 53.90 62.53 -10.36
CA ILE A 793 53.91 61.93 -9.02
C ILE A 793 55.25 61.24 -8.78
N SER A 794 56.08 61.83 -7.90
CA SER A 794 57.47 61.39 -7.70
C SER A 794 57.71 60.50 -6.49
N ALA A 795 56.73 60.37 -5.58
CA ALA A 795 56.80 59.46 -4.43
C ALA A 795 55.40 59.04 -3.98
N PHE A 796 55.22 57.76 -3.62
CA PHE A 796 53.99 57.18 -3.05
C PHE A 796 54.34 56.30 -1.84
N THR A 797 53.58 56.43 -0.74
CA THR A 797 53.75 55.66 0.50
C THR A 797 52.41 55.13 0.98
N LEU A 798 52.36 53.84 1.33
CA LEU A 798 51.22 53.16 1.93
C LEU A 798 51.70 52.42 3.18
N SER A 799 51.02 52.63 4.32
CA SER A 799 51.34 51.94 5.58
C SER A 799 50.11 51.81 6.48
N SER A 800 49.98 50.70 7.21
CA SER A 800 48.98 50.61 8.29
C SER A 800 49.49 51.32 9.55
N VAL A 801 48.66 52.20 10.10
CA VAL A 801 48.92 52.93 11.35
C VAL A 801 48.52 52.10 12.57
N THR A 802 47.50 51.26 12.41
CA THR A 802 46.92 50.42 13.47
C THR A 802 47.55 49.02 13.55
N GLY A 803 48.36 48.64 12.58
CA GLY A 803 49.25 47.46 12.63
C GLY A 803 48.77 46.24 11.84
N GLU A 804 47.64 46.35 11.14
CA GLU A 804 47.11 45.30 10.26
C GLU A 804 48.06 45.02 9.09
N PRO A 805 48.25 43.74 8.69
CA PRO A 805 49.09 43.42 7.55
C PRO A 805 48.47 43.92 6.24
N VAL A 806 49.24 44.68 5.47
CA VAL A 806 48.92 45.06 4.09
C VAL A 806 49.82 44.27 3.16
N LYS A 807 49.24 43.45 2.27
CA LYS A 807 49.96 42.61 1.31
C LYS A 807 49.35 42.75 -0.09
N ASP A 808 49.96 42.06 -1.06
CA ASP A 808 49.44 41.89 -2.42
C ASP A 808 49.17 43.23 -3.12
N SER A 809 50.13 44.15 -2.99
CA SER A 809 50.07 45.48 -3.58
C SER A 809 50.42 45.41 -5.06
N GLU A 810 49.41 45.40 -5.93
CA GLU A 810 49.57 45.30 -7.38
C GLU A 810 48.91 46.50 -8.08
N ARG A 811 49.56 46.99 -9.14
CA ARG A 811 48.97 48.06 -9.96
C ARG A 811 48.00 47.43 -10.96
N VAL A 812 46.75 47.84 -10.89
CA VAL A 812 45.66 47.31 -11.75
C VAL A 812 45.30 48.24 -12.90
N SER A 813 45.66 49.53 -12.83
CA SER A 813 45.48 50.48 -13.93
C SER A 813 46.48 51.63 -13.89
N GLU A 814 46.45 52.51 -14.90
CA GLU A 814 47.19 53.78 -14.88
C GLU A 814 46.72 54.75 -13.79
N THR A 815 45.65 54.45 -13.05
CA THR A 815 45.14 55.34 -12.01
C THR A 815 44.91 54.63 -10.69
N GLN A 816 45.17 53.33 -10.58
CA GLN A 816 44.78 52.54 -9.40
C GLN A 816 45.79 51.46 -9.01
N LEU A 817 45.93 51.30 -7.70
CA LEU A 817 46.69 50.24 -7.03
C LEU A 817 45.73 49.46 -6.13
N VAL A 818 45.76 48.14 -6.22
CA VAL A 818 45.03 47.24 -5.32
C VAL A 818 45.98 46.72 -4.27
N CYS A 819 45.54 46.70 -3.01
CA CYS A 819 46.23 45.98 -1.93
C CYS A 819 45.21 45.25 -1.06
N ARG A 820 45.62 44.23 -0.29
CA ARG A 820 44.74 43.55 0.67
C ARG A 820 45.15 43.83 2.11
N VAL A 821 44.17 44.18 2.94
CA VAL A 821 44.31 44.32 4.40
C VAL A 821 43.79 43.06 5.06
N PHE A 822 44.57 42.44 5.93
CA PHE A 822 44.23 41.15 6.56
C PHE A 822 43.86 41.29 8.03
N SER A 823 43.09 40.31 8.54
CA SER A 823 42.80 40.12 9.98
C SER A 823 42.08 41.30 10.62
N LEU A 824 41.05 41.80 9.95
CA LEU A 824 40.21 42.89 10.41
C LEU A 824 39.18 42.36 11.42
N LYS A 825 38.96 43.09 12.51
CA LYS A 825 38.10 42.67 13.62
C LYS A 825 36.87 43.54 13.74
N GLU A 826 35.73 42.92 14.06
CA GLU A 826 34.46 43.60 14.27
C GLU A 826 34.61 44.77 15.25
N GLY A 827 34.07 45.93 14.87
CA GLY A 827 34.07 47.16 15.66
C GLY A 827 35.44 47.84 15.82
N LYS A 828 36.52 47.28 15.27
CA LYS A 828 37.87 47.86 15.35
C LYS A 828 38.25 48.51 14.03
N THR A 829 38.30 49.85 14.03
CA THR A 829 38.71 50.62 12.85
C THR A 829 40.20 50.42 12.56
N ALA A 830 40.50 49.83 11.39
CA ALA A 830 41.84 49.84 10.82
C ALA A 830 42.08 51.15 10.08
N VAL A 831 43.29 51.69 10.21
CA VAL A 831 43.68 52.98 9.63
C VAL A 831 44.90 52.78 8.74
N LEU A 832 44.70 52.96 7.44
CA LEU A 832 45.77 52.99 6.44
C LEU A 832 46.13 54.44 6.15
N LYS A 833 47.42 54.77 6.19
CA LYS A 833 47.91 56.08 5.77
C LYS A 833 48.48 56.00 4.36
N ILE A 834 47.99 56.89 3.51
CA ILE A 834 48.46 57.09 2.15
C ILE A 834 49.09 58.47 2.05
N GLY A 835 50.21 58.54 1.33
CA GLY A 835 50.82 59.82 1.00
C GLY A 835 51.51 59.78 -0.36
N TYR A 836 51.41 60.88 -1.10
CA TYR A 836 52.14 61.04 -2.36
C TYR A 836 52.56 62.48 -2.61
N THR A 837 53.58 62.66 -3.46
CA THR A 837 54.13 63.97 -3.82
C THR A 837 53.91 64.26 -5.30
N VAL A 838 53.32 65.42 -5.60
CA VAL A 838 53.03 65.92 -6.95
C VAL A 838 54.00 67.04 -7.31
N GLU A 839 54.78 66.88 -8.36
CA GLU A 839 55.62 67.88 -9.02
C GLU A 839 54.80 68.75 -9.96
N ASP A 840 55.17 70.01 -10.15
CA ASP A 840 54.43 70.97 -10.98
C ASP A 840 52.92 71.02 -10.64
N THR A 841 52.61 71.35 -9.38
CA THR A 841 51.27 71.20 -8.81
C THR A 841 50.18 72.03 -9.52
N GLY A 842 50.52 73.19 -10.09
CA GLY A 842 49.54 74.09 -10.73
C GLY A 842 48.84 73.48 -11.94
N PRO A 843 49.57 73.09 -13.01
CA PRO A 843 49.00 72.39 -14.16
C PRO A 843 48.27 71.09 -13.80
N PHE A 844 48.75 70.37 -12.78
CA PHE A 844 48.10 69.15 -12.30
C PHE A 844 46.73 69.45 -11.68
N VAL A 845 46.64 70.45 -10.79
CA VAL A 845 45.38 70.87 -10.16
C VAL A 845 44.33 71.28 -11.20
N TYR A 846 44.68 72.09 -12.20
CA TYR A 846 43.72 72.50 -13.23
C TYR A 846 43.24 71.31 -14.08
N GLN A 847 44.14 70.41 -14.48
CA GLN A 847 43.73 69.20 -15.19
C GLN A 847 42.75 68.34 -14.37
N GLN A 848 42.98 68.23 -13.06
CA GLN A 848 42.10 67.45 -12.18
C GLN A 848 40.75 68.15 -11.93
N ILE A 849 40.72 69.49 -11.90
CA ILE A 849 39.47 70.25 -11.89
C ILE A 849 38.68 69.98 -13.18
N ASP A 850 39.32 70.11 -14.35
CA ASP A 850 38.66 69.91 -15.64
C ASP A 850 38.13 68.47 -15.80
N GLN A 851 38.85 67.47 -15.28
CA GLN A 851 38.41 66.07 -15.27
C GLN A 851 37.16 65.85 -14.40
N LEU A 852 37.01 66.59 -13.30
CA LEU A 852 35.89 66.47 -12.38
C LEU A 852 34.69 67.34 -12.80
N GLU A 853 34.91 68.50 -13.45
CA GLU A 853 33.84 69.40 -13.94
C GLU A 853 32.92 68.75 -14.99
N GLY A 854 33.35 67.66 -15.63
CA GLY A 854 32.54 66.86 -16.57
C GLY A 854 31.67 65.78 -15.92
N GLY A 855 31.75 65.57 -14.60
CA GLY A 855 31.07 64.49 -13.89
C GLY A 855 29.74 64.90 -13.24
N ASN A 856 28.84 63.94 -13.03
CA ASN A 856 27.62 64.13 -12.24
C ASN A 856 27.97 63.93 -10.75
N MET A 857 27.93 64.99 -9.93
CA MET A 857 28.40 64.98 -8.53
C MET A 857 27.39 65.59 -7.55
N SER A 858 27.47 65.18 -6.28
CA SER A 858 26.62 65.71 -5.21
C SER A 858 26.93 67.18 -4.90
N THR A 859 25.97 67.87 -4.27
CA THR A 859 26.12 69.28 -3.88
C THR A 859 27.36 69.51 -3.00
N GLY A 860 27.66 68.60 -2.08
CA GLY A 860 28.85 68.70 -1.23
C GLY A 860 30.17 68.51 -1.97
N ALA A 861 30.23 67.58 -2.94
CA ALA A 861 31.41 67.41 -3.78
C ALA A 861 31.66 68.61 -4.70
N LEU A 862 30.57 69.19 -5.23
CA LEU A 862 30.61 70.35 -6.12
C LEU A 862 31.06 71.62 -5.40
N GLU A 863 30.57 71.87 -4.18
CA GLU A 863 31.04 72.99 -3.34
C GLU A 863 32.55 72.90 -3.05
N LEU A 864 33.08 71.70 -2.80
CA LEU A 864 34.51 71.48 -2.58
C LEU A 864 35.33 71.68 -3.85
N LEU A 865 34.80 71.27 -5.01
CA LEU A 865 35.44 71.48 -6.32
C LEU A 865 35.49 72.97 -6.70
N GLU A 866 34.41 73.72 -6.47
CA GLU A 866 34.37 75.17 -6.67
C GLU A 866 35.34 75.92 -5.75
N GLN A 867 35.44 75.50 -4.48
CA GLN A 867 36.43 76.03 -3.55
C GLN A 867 37.87 75.71 -4.00
N ALA A 868 38.10 74.50 -4.54
CA ALA A 868 39.40 74.13 -5.09
C ALA A 868 39.81 75.02 -6.26
N ARG A 869 38.87 75.29 -7.19
CA ARG A 869 39.08 76.22 -8.32
C ARG A 869 39.41 77.63 -7.84
N SER A 870 38.66 78.16 -6.87
CA SER A 870 38.92 79.48 -6.29
C SER A 870 40.33 79.58 -5.66
N GLN A 871 40.79 78.51 -4.98
CA GLN A 871 42.15 78.45 -4.43
C GLN A 871 43.22 78.34 -5.52
N ALA A 872 42.96 77.57 -6.59
CA ALA A 872 43.86 77.44 -7.73
C ALA A 872 44.05 78.79 -8.46
N ASP A 873 42.96 79.52 -8.71
CA ASP A 873 42.96 80.85 -9.35
C ASP A 873 43.68 81.91 -8.49
N SER A 874 43.68 81.71 -7.17
CA SER A 874 44.42 82.54 -6.21
C SER A 874 45.90 82.15 -6.08
N GLY A 875 46.38 81.16 -6.84
CA GLY A 875 47.76 80.65 -6.82
C GLY A 875 48.09 79.72 -5.65
N ASN A 876 47.09 79.29 -4.86
CA ASN A 876 47.28 78.39 -3.73
C ASN A 876 47.04 76.93 -4.12
N TYR A 877 47.93 76.40 -4.97
CA TYR A 877 47.80 75.07 -5.55
C TYR A 877 47.82 73.93 -4.51
N SER A 878 48.55 74.09 -3.41
CA SER A 878 48.54 73.10 -2.31
C SER A 878 47.15 72.99 -1.67
N LYS A 879 46.48 74.13 -1.41
CA LYS A 879 45.14 74.10 -0.80
C LYS A 879 44.07 73.64 -1.79
N ALA A 880 44.19 74.04 -3.06
CA ALA A 880 43.33 73.54 -4.12
C ALA A 880 43.42 72.02 -4.24
N LEU A 881 44.63 71.47 -4.18
CA LEU A 881 44.88 70.03 -4.22
C LEU A 881 44.28 69.28 -3.00
N GLU A 882 44.33 69.86 -1.79
CA GLU A 882 43.66 69.29 -0.60
C GLU A 882 42.13 69.24 -0.77
N LEU A 883 41.54 70.29 -1.35
CA LEU A 883 40.10 70.36 -1.59
C LEU A 883 39.65 69.41 -2.71
N LEU A 884 40.48 69.19 -3.73
CA LEU A 884 40.24 68.18 -4.76
C LEU A 884 40.17 66.76 -4.18
N GLU A 885 41.12 66.38 -3.32
CA GLU A 885 41.08 65.06 -2.67
C GLU A 885 39.89 64.90 -1.73
N LYS A 886 39.48 65.98 -1.04
CA LYS A 886 38.24 65.98 -0.26
C LYS A 886 36.99 65.83 -1.13
N SER A 887 36.95 66.49 -2.29
CA SER A 887 35.86 66.34 -3.26
C SER A 887 35.78 64.90 -3.78
N ARG A 888 36.91 64.30 -4.17
CA ARG A 888 36.99 62.88 -4.57
C ARG A 888 36.57 61.90 -3.49
N ALA A 889 36.93 62.16 -2.24
CA ALA A 889 36.49 61.34 -1.11
C ALA A 889 34.96 61.31 -0.98
N VAL A 890 34.30 62.47 -1.13
CA VAL A 890 32.83 62.58 -1.11
C VAL A 890 32.22 61.85 -2.32
N ILE A 891 32.78 62.03 -3.52
CA ILE A 891 32.31 61.34 -4.74
C ILE A 891 32.39 59.81 -4.59
N LYS A 892 33.51 59.31 -4.06
CA LYS A 892 33.72 57.87 -3.82
C LYS A 892 32.69 57.33 -2.83
N GLN A 893 32.45 58.04 -1.73
CA GLN A 893 31.47 57.65 -0.71
C GLN A 893 30.04 57.63 -1.27
N ASP A 894 29.61 58.69 -1.96
CA ASP A 894 28.26 58.79 -2.55
C ASP A 894 28.05 57.69 -3.61
N SER A 895 29.07 57.38 -4.41
CA SER A 895 29.01 56.30 -5.40
C SER A 895 28.90 54.92 -4.75
N GLN A 896 29.63 54.68 -3.66
CA GLN A 896 29.55 53.41 -2.91
C GLN A 896 28.18 53.25 -2.24
N GLU A 897 27.64 54.29 -1.59
CA GLU A 897 26.30 54.25 -0.98
C GLU A 897 25.19 54.04 -2.02
N THR A 898 25.28 54.70 -3.19
CA THR A 898 24.34 54.53 -4.29
C THR A 898 24.40 53.11 -4.88
N ALA A 899 25.61 52.57 -5.10
CA ALA A 899 25.80 51.21 -5.62
C ALA A 899 25.27 50.15 -4.65
N LYS A 900 25.52 50.30 -3.35
CA LYS A 900 24.97 49.41 -2.30
C LYS A 900 23.44 49.41 -2.29
N LEU A 901 22.83 50.59 -2.38
CA LEU A 901 21.37 50.73 -2.39
C LEU A 901 20.74 50.17 -3.66
N ALA A 902 21.38 50.35 -4.82
CA ALA A 902 20.96 49.76 -6.09
C ALA A 902 21.02 48.23 -6.05
N ALA A 903 22.16 47.64 -5.64
CA ALA A 903 22.32 46.19 -5.54
C ALA A 903 21.28 45.56 -4.60
N ARG A 904 20.99 46.22 -3.47
CA ARG A 904 19.93 45.79 -2.55
C ARG A 904 18.54 45.83 -3.19
N CYS A 905 18.23 46.87 -3.97
CA CYS A 905 16.95 46.96 -4.67
C CYS A 905 16.82 45.90 -5.76
N ASP A 906 17.90 45.62 -6.50
CA ASP A 906 17.91 44.61 -7.56
C ASP A 906 17.72 43.19 -6.99
N ASP A 907 18.36 42.87 -5.85
CA ASP A 907 18.12 41.62 -5.11
C ASP A 907 16.66 41.48 -4.66
N MET A 908 16.09 42.53 -4.06
CA MET A 908 14.69 42.52 -3.62
C MET A 908 13.70 42.36 -4.78
N VAL A 909 13.97 42.98 -5.94
CA VAL A 909 13.17 42.81 -7.16
C VAL A 909 13.28 41.37 -7.67
N ALA A 910 14.49 40.83 -7.77
CA ALA A 910 14.71 39.45 -8.24
C ALA A 910 13.96 38.42 -7.37
N ARG A 911 13.98 38.59 -6.04
CA ARG A 911 13.20 37.75 -5.09
C ARG A 911 11.70 37.80 -5.38
N ILE A 912 11.13 39.00 -5.55
CA ILE A 912 9.69 39.16 -5.84
C ILE A 912 9.34 38.57 -7.21
N THR A 913 10.18 38.79 -8.23
CA THR A 913 9.97 38.25 -9.58
C THR A 913 10.00 36.72 -9.57
N THR A 914 10.93 36.12 -8.83
CA THR A 914 11.01 34.65 -8.68
C THR A 914 9.75 34.10 -8.00
N GLU A 915 9.29 34.72 -6.91
CA GLU A 915 8.04 34.31 -6.23
C GLU A 915 6.83 34.43 -7.17
N LEU A 916 6.76 35.49 -7.99
CA LEU A 916 5.70 35.67 -8.98
C LEU A 916 5.72 34.60 -10.08
N GLU A 917 6.89 34.21 -10.58
CA GLU A 917 7.04 33.15 -11.58
C GLU A 917 6.55 31.79 -11.04
N ASP A 918 6.90 31.46 -9.78
CA ASP A 918 6.44 30.25 -9.11
C ASP A 918 4.91 30.26 -8.88
N ILE A 919 4.36 31.41 -8.49
CA ILE A 919 2.91 31.60 -8.35
C ILE A 919 2.21 31.41 -9.70
N ASP A 920 2.72 32.02 -10.76
CA ASP A 920 2.13 31.91 -12.10
C ASP A 920 2.16 30.50 -12.65
N LYS A 921 3.26 29.78 -12.46
CA LYS A 921 3.38 28.37 -12.85
C LYS A 921 2.32 27.52 -12.14
N THR A 922 2.16 27.71 -10.83
CA THR A 922 1.19 26.94 -10.02
C THR A 922 -0.26 27.26 -10.39
N LEU A 923 -0.59 28.54 -10.60
CA LEU A 923 -1.94 28.95 -11.01
C LEU A 923 -2.33 28.43 -12.41
N GLN A 924 -1.37 28.11 -13.28
CA GLN A 924 -1.63 27.51 -14.59
C GLN A 924 -1.91 26.01 -14.53
N SER A 925 -1.37 25.29 -13.54
CA SER A 925 -1.48 23.83 -13.42
C SER A 925 -2.58 23.35 -12.46
N SER A 926 -3.07 24.21 -11.56
CA SER A 926 -3.96 23.81 -10.47
C SER A 926 -5.34 24.46 -10.52
N ASN A 927 -6.32 23.87 -9.83
CA ASN A 927 -7.66 24.43 -9.78
C ASN A 927 -7.73 25.67 -8.87
N VAL A 928 -7.87 26.85 -9.49
CA VAL A 928 -7.90 28.16 -8.82
C VAL A 928 -9.10 28.34 -7.86
N SER A 929 -10.10 27.45 -7.91
CA SER A 929 -11.30 27.53 -7.06
C SER A 929 -11.13 27.02 -5.62
N THR A 930 -9.92 26.60 -5.24
CA THR A 930 -9.63 26.11 -3.89
C THR A 930 -9.22 27.25 -2.94
N PRO A 931 -9.55 27.20 -1.63
CA PRO A 931 -9.26 28.31 -0.69
C PRO A 931 -7.78 28.68 -0.58
N PHE A 932 -6.87 27.70 -0.73
CA PHE A 932 -5.43 27.96 -0.74
C PHE A 932 -5.01 28.73 -2.00
N MET A 933 -5.50 28.33 -3.18
CA MET A 933 -5.17 29.01 -4.44
C MET A 933 -5.74 30.43 -4.51
N GLU A 934 -6.86 30.73 -3.84
CA GLU A 934 -7.36 32.10 -3.68
C GLU A 934 -6.38 33.01 -2.91
N LYS A 935 -5.72 32.50 -1.86
CA LYS A 935 -4.69 33.24 -1.12
C LYS A 935 -3.44 33.47 -1.98
N VAL A 936 -3.03 32.46 -2.75
CA VAL A 936 -1.91 32.55 -3.70
C VAL A 936 -2.18 33.63 -4.76
N LEU A 937 -3.41 33.70 -5.28
CA LEU A 937 -3.82 34.75 -6.23
C LEU A 937 -3.82 36.15 -5.60
N ALA A 938 -4.24 36.27 -4.33
CA ALA A 938 -4.17 37.52 -3.59
C ALA A 938 -2.71 37.98 -3.40
N ARG A 939 -1.80 37.03 -3.09
CA ARG A 939 -0.35 37.29 -2.99
C ARG A 939 0.24 37.78 -4.31
N LYS A 940 -0.13 37.15 -5.43
CA LYS A 940 0.26 37.61 -6.77
C LYS A 940 -0.09 39.09 -6.98
N THR A 941 -1.35 39.42 -6.70
CA THR A 941 -1.87 40.79 -6.88
C THR A 941 -1.15 41.81 -5.98
N GLU A 942 -0.80 41.41 -4.76
CA GLU A 942 -0.01 42.23 -3.84
C GLU A 942 1.39 42.51 -4.40
N LEU A 943 2.11 41.46 -4.82
CA LEU A 943 3.48 41.56 -5.33
C LEU A 943 3.56 42.35 -6.64
N GLU A 944 2.65 42.11 -7.58
CA GLU A 944 2.54 42.88 -8.84
C GLU A 944 2.31 44.37 -8.55
N ARG A 945 1.45 44.68 -7.57
CA ARG A 945 1.20 46.07 -7.14
C ARG A 945 2.44 46.69 -6.53
N VAL A 946 3.16 45.98 -5.65
CA VAL A 946 4.39 46.51 -5.04
C VAL A 946 5.46 46.81 -6.09
N LEU A 947 5.65 45.92 -7.08
CA LEU A 947 6.58 46.18 -8.18
C LEU A 947 6.16 47.40 -9.00
N ALA A 948 4.88 47.48 -9.41
CA ALA A 948 4.37 48.61 -10.19
C ALA A 948 4.44 49.95 -9.44
N ASP A 949 4.10 49.97 -8.14
CA ASP A 949 4.18 51.17 -7.30
C ASP A 949 5.64 51.62 -7.08
N SER A 950 6.60 50.71 -7.23
CA SER A 950 8.04 50.99 -7.10
C SER A 950 8.67 51.55 -8.38
N GLU A 951 8.03 51.36 -9.54
CA GLU A 951 8.52 51.87 -10.82
C GLU A 951 8.44 53.41 -10.86
N GLY A 952 9.61 54.05 -10.93
CA GLY A 952 9.73 55.51 -11.00
C GLY A 952 10.01 56.21 -9.66
N LEU A 953 10.09 55.46 -8.56
CA LEU A 953 10.63 55.97 -7.28
C LEU A 953 12.14 56.15 -7.35
N ASN A 954 12.70 57.06 -6.53
CA ASN A 954 14.15 57.12 -6.34
C ASN A 954 14.64 55.90 -5.53
N LEU A 955 15.95 55.62 -5.53
CA LEU A 955 16.50 54.40 -4.90
C LEU A 955 16.15 54.25 -3.41
N THR A 956 16.05 55.34 -2.66
CA THR A 956 15.71 55.30 -1.24
C THR A 956 14.25 54.94 -1.04
N GLU A 957 13.35 55.62 -1.75
CA GLU A 957 11.91 55.35 -1.74
C GLU A 957 11.59 53.94 -2.26
N LYS A 958 12.31 53.49 -3.31
CA LYS A 958 12.21 52.14 -3.87
C LYS A 958 12.63 51.08 -2.85
N SER A 959 13.76 51.29 -2.16
CA SER A 959 14.23 50.36 -1.12
C SER A 959 13.24 50.25 0.05
N GLU A 960 12.57 51.34 0.44
CA GLU A 960 11.58 51.32 1.51
C GLU A 960 10.29 50.61 1.07
N ALA A 961 9.82 50.88 -0.15
CA ALA A 961 8.64 50.22 -0.71
C ALA A 961 8.81 48.70 -0.82
N LEU A 962 9.95 48.24 -1.36
CA LEU A 962 10.27 46.81 -1.49
C LEU A 962 10.54 46.16 -0.13
N GLY A 963 11.19 46.86 0.80
CA GLY A 963 11.52 46.34 2.13
C GLY A 963 10.31 46.02 3.02
N ASN A 964 9.10 46.46 2.66
CA ASN A 964 7.87 46.15 3.38
C ASN A 964 7.24 44.80 2.99
N VAL A 965 7.78 44.09 2.00
CA VAL A 965 7.30 42.76 1.58
C VAL A 965 7.71 41.70 2.60
N ASP A 966 6.76 40.86 3.06
CA ASP A 966 7.09 39.67 3.85
C ASP A 966 7.64 38.57 2.94
N TYR A 967 8.97 38.51 2.80
CA TYR A 967 9.67 37.49 2.01
C TYR A 967 9.58 36.07 2.59
N ASN A 968 9.11 35.92 3.83
CA ASN A 968 8.92 34.61 4.47
C ASN A 968 7.48 34.13 4.39
N TRP A 969 6.59 34.85 3.70
CA TRP A 969 5.17 34.53 3.61
C TRP A 969 4.94 33.14 3.01
N LEU A 970 5.59 32.81 1.89
CA LEU A 970 5.37 31.56 1.16
C LEU A 970 5.68 30.33 2.02
N GLY A 971 6.84 30.30 2.67
CA GLY A 971 7.22 29.19 3.55
C GLY A 971 6.25 29.00 4.73
N LYS A 972 5.80 30.10 5.36
CA LYS A 972 4.79 30.05 6.44
C LYS A 972 3.46 29.50 5.93
N GLU A 973 3.01 29.95 4.76
CA GLU A 973 1.71 29.55 4.22
C GLU A 973 1.71 28.10 3.72
N LEU A 974 2.81 27.64 3.10
CA LEU A 974 2.97 26.24 2.69
C LEU A 974 2.97 25.29 3.89
N ASN A 975 3.67 25.63 4.97
CA ASN A 975 3.67 24.81 6.18
C ASN A 975 2.27 24.79 6.85
N SER A 976 1.61 25.95 6.93
CA SER A 976 0.24 26.07 7.42
C SER A 976 -0.74 25.23 6.59
N PHE A 977 -0.64 25.31 5.26
CA PHE A 977 -1.45 24.54 4.32
C PHE A 977 -1.20 23.04 4.45
N ARG A 978 0.06 22.60 4.51
CA ARG A 978 0.45 21.20 4.75
C ARG A 978 -0.22 20.63 6.00
N LYS A 979 -0.14 21.34 7.13
CA LYS A 979 -0.76 20.90 8.40
C LYS A 979 -2.28 20.80 8.28
N GLN A 980 -2.91 21.77 7.63
CA GLN A 980 -4.36 21.77 7.38
C GLN A 980 -4.77 20.61 6.48
N ALA A 981 -4.06 20.41 5.36
CA ALA A 981 -4.32 19.35 4.39
C ALA A 981 -4.16 17.96 5.03
N TYR A 982 -3.10 17.73 5.80
CA TYR A 982 -2.90 16.47 6.54
C TYR A 982 -4.02 16.23 7.57
N THR A 983 -4.41 17.26 8.31
CA THR A 983 -5.49 17.15 9.32
C THR A 983 -6.83 16.84 8.66
N GLU A 984 -7.14 17.52 7.55
CA GLU A 984 -8.36 17.31 6.77
C GLU A 984 -8.37 15.92 6.13
N TYR A 985 -7.26 15.50 5.54
CA TYR A 985 -7.10 14.17 4.95
C TYR A 985 -7.44 13.06 5.96
N ASN A 986 -6.88 13.12 7.17
CA ASN A 986 -7.15 12.12 8.20
C ASN A 986 -8.59 12.20 8.73
N ASP A 987 -9.21 13.39 8.75
CA ASP A 987 -10.64 13.52 9.03
C ASP A 987 -11.50 12.83 7.97
N LEU A 988 -11.19 13.08 6.70
CA LEU A 988 -11.85 12.44 5.56
C LEU A 988 -11.65 10.92 5.59
N LYS A 989 -10.45 10.43 5.92
CA LYS A 989 -10.16 8.98 6.06
C LYS A 989 -10.96 8.35 7.19
N ALA A 990 -11.02 9.00 8.35
CA ALA A 990 -11.82 8.52 9.47
C ALA A 990 -13.33 8.47 9.13
N ARG A 991 -13.85 9.49 8.43
CA ARG A 991 -15.23 9.55 7.94
C ARG A 991 -15.51 8.47 6.88
N PHE A 992 -14.56 8.24 5.98
CA PHE A 992 -14.63 7.17 4.98
C PHE A 992 -14.73 5.79 5.64
N PHE A 993 -13.93 5.54 6.69
CA PHE A 993 -14.01 4.32 7.48
C PHE A 993 -15.32 4.20 8.26
N ALA A 994 -15.81 5.31 8.82
CA ALA A 994 -17.12 5.35 9.47
C ALA A 994 -18.29 5.12 8.50
N ALA A 995 -18.11 5.41 7.20
CA ALA A 995 -19.07 5.07 6.15
C ALA A 995 -19.09 3.58 5.78
N GLY A 996 -18.14 2.79 6.30
CA GLY A 996 -18.13 1.33 6.21
C GLY A 996 -17.10 0.74 5.25
N ASN A 997 -16.25 1.58 4.66
CA ASN A 997 -15.17 1.16 3.78
C ASN A 997 -13.87 0.98 4.58
N SER A 998 -13.15 -0.13 4.40
CA SER A 998 -11.88 -0.38 5.12
C SER A 998 -10.66 -0.43 4.21
N THR A 999 -10.86 -0.31 2.90
CA THR A 999 -9.81 -0.31 1.89
C THR A 999 -9.47 1.12 1.47
N THR A 1000 -8.18 1.48 1.46
CA THR A 1000 -7.71 2.80 0.99
C THR A 1000 -7.85 2.92 -0.54
N PRO A 1001 -8.75 3.78 -1.06
CA PRO A 1001 -8.92 3.99 -2.50
C PRO A 1001 -7.77 4.76 -3.14
N GLU A 1002 -7.67 4.71 -4.48
CA GLU A 1002 -6.63 5.40 -5.26
C GLU A 1002 -6.52 6.90 -4.95
N ALA A 1003 -7.65 7.62 -4.81
CA ALA A 1003 -7.64 9.05 -4.47
C ALA A 1003 -6.90 9.36 -3.15
N PHE A 1004 -6.98 8.46 -2.16
CA PHE A 1004 -6.25 8.62 -0.90
C PHE A 1004 -4.74 8.39 -1.10
N LEU A 1005 -4.36 7.43 -1.95
CA LEU A 1005 -2.96 7.17 -2.29
C LEU A 1005 -2.35 8.31 -3.11
N GLU A 1006 -3.11 8.88 -4.05
CA GLU A 1006 -2.71 10.06 -4.82
C GLU A 1006 -2.47 11.28 -3.92
N PHE A 1007 -3.36 11.51 -2.95
CA PHE A 1007 -3.14 12.54 -1.94
C PHE A 1007 -1.88 12.25 -1.11
N GLU A 1008 -1.70 11.02 -0.64
CA GLU A 1008 -0.52 10.63 0.15
C GLU A 1008 0.79 10.84 -0.62
N ALA A 1009 0.79 10.60 -1.94
CA ALA A 1009 1.92 10.85 -2.82
C ALA A 1009 2.14 12.35 -3.08
N ALA A 1010 1.08 13.12 -3.31
CA ALA A 1010 1.17 14.57 -3.47
C ALA A 1010 1.68 15.24 -2.19
N LEU A 1011 1.19 14.81 -1.03
CA LEU A 1011 1.64 15.33 0.27
C LEU A 1011 3.12 15.00 0.50
N HIS A 1012 3.57 13.79 0.15
CA HIS A 1012 4.99 13.43 0.20
C HIS A 1012 5.86 14.33 -0.69
N ARG A 1013 5.41 14.69 -1.89
CA ARG A 1013 6.13 15.63 -2.77
C ARG A 1013 6.21 17.02 -2.14
N LEU A 1014 5.12 17.49 -1.53
CA LEU A 1014 5.12 18.75 -0.79
C LEU A 1014 6.07 18.70 0.43
N ASP A 1015 6.13 17.58 1.15
CA ASP A 1015 7.01 17.37 2.32
C ASP A 1015 8.50 17.41 1.94
N SER A 1016 8.85 16.81 0.80
CA SER A 1016 10.24 16.71 0.32
C SER A 1016 10.74 17.94 -0.42
N GLY A 1017 9.86 18.66 -1.14
CA GLY A 1017 10.29 19.79 -1.98
C GLY A 1017 9.92 21.17 -1.45
N ALA A 1018 8.91 21.30 -0.59
CA ALA A 1018 8.38 22.59 -0.11
C ALA A 1018 8.10 23.62 -1.22
N ARG A 1019 7.69 23.16 -2.41
CA ARG A 1019 7.40 24.01 -3.58
C ARG A 1019 5.92 24.33 -3.70
N LEU A 1020 5.61 25.53 -4.18
CA LEU A 1020 4.23 25.96 -4.39
C LEU A 1020 3.46 25.07 -5.39
N GLU A 1021 4.14 24.53 -6.40
CA GLU A 1021 3.55 23.61 -7.38
C GLU A 1021 2.97 22.34 -6.72
N TYR A 1022 3.69 21.77 -5.74
CA TYR A 1022 3.24 20.57 -5.03
C TYR A 1022 2.07 20.87 -4.09
N ALA A 1023 1.98 22.08 -3.54
CA ALA A 1023 0.82 22.49 -2.77
C ALA A 1023 -0.44 22.59 -3.65
N GLY A 1024 -0.28 22.99 -4.91
CA GLY A 1024 -1.35 22.92 -5.91
C GLY A 1024 -1.85 21.49 -6.12
N GLU A 1025 -0.94 20.52 -6.30
CA GLU A 1025 -1.30 19.10 -6.44
C GLU A 1025 -2.00 18.53 -5.21
N VAL A 1026 -1.51 18.85 -4.00
CA VAL A 1026 -2.13 18.44 -2.73
C VAL A 1026 -3.54 18.99 -2.61
N SER A 1027 -3.76 20.25 -3.01
CA SER A 1027 -5.08 20.89 -2.96
C SER A 1027 -6.09 20.21 -3.90
N ASP A 1028 -5.66 19.84 -5.11
CA ASP A 1028 -6.49 19.14 -6.08
C ASP A 1028 -6.81 17.71 -5.63
N ALA A 1029 -5.80 16.96 -5.16
CA ALA A 1029 -5.98 15.61 -4.64
C ALA A 1029 -6.90 15.58 -3.40
N LEU A 1030 -6.74 16.54 -2.48
CA LEU A 1030 -7.60 16.65 -1.29
C LEU A 1030 -9.07 16.89 -1.66
N SER A 1031 -9.30 17.70 -2.70
CA SER A 1031 -10.66 17.97 -3.21
C SER A 1031 -11.32 16.70 -3.78
N GLU A 1032 -10.55 15.85 -4.45
CA GLU A 1032 -11.05 14.58 -4.99
C GLU A 1032 -11.32 13.56 -3.87
N VAL A 1033 -10.45 13.47 -2.86
CA VAL A 1033 -10.70 12.68 -1.64
C VAL A 1033 -12.00 13.15 -0.98
N ARG A 1034 -12.20 14.47 -0.81
CA ARG A 1034 -13.42 15.03 -0.23
C ARG A 1034 -14.66 14.60 -1.02
N ARG A 1035 -14.62 14.69 -2.36
CA ARG A 1035 -15.72 14.28 -3.24
C ARG A 1035 -16.06 12.79 -3.09
N LEU A 1036 -15.04 11.93 -3.00
CA LEU A 1036 -15.20 10.49 -2.80
C LEU A 1036 -15.88 10.19 -1.46
N VAL A 1037 -15.37 10.78 -0.37
CA VAL A 1037 -15.94 10.58 0.98
C VAL A 1037 -17.39 11.05 1.05
N GLU A 1038 -17.71 12.23 0.51
CA GLU A 1038 -19.09 12.73 0.47
C GLU A 1038 -20.04 11.83 -0.34
N ALA A 1039 -19.55 11.18 -1.39
CA ALA A 1039 -20.33 10.23 -2.18
C ALA A 1039 -20.62 8.94 -1.39
N GLU A 1040 -19.61 8.41 -0.70
CA GLU A 1040 -19.76 7.22 0.15
C GLU A 1040 -20.65 7.47 1.36
N GLU A 1041 -20.54 8.62 2.02
CA GLU A 1041 -21.44 8.99 3.12
C GLU A 1041 -22.90 9.07 2.65
N LYS A 1042 -23.16 9.62 1.46
CA LYS A 1042 -24.50 9.64 0.87
C LYS A 1042 -25.01 8.23 0.56
N LEU A 1043 -24.16 7.36 0.05
CA LEU A 1043 -24.49 5.95 -0.20
C LEU A 1043 -24.83 5.23 1.11
N ALA A 1044 -23.98 5.36 2.13
CA ALA A 1044 -24.20 4.77 3.46
C ALA A 1044 -25.51 5.26 4.09
N GLU A 1045 -25.80 6.56 4.00
CA GLU A 1045 -27.04 7.13 4.54
C GLU A 1045 -28.28 6.67 3.77
N SER A 1046 -28.19 6.56 2.44
CA SER A 1046 -29.27 5.97 1.63
C SER A 1046 -29.51 4.50 1.99
N GLY A 1047 -28.44 3.73 2.19
CA GLY A 1047 -28.49 2.32 2.59
C GLY A 1047 -29.14 2.10 3.95
N LYS A 1048 -28.97 3.02 4.91
CA LYS A 1048 -29.69 2.97 6.20
C LYS A 1048 -31.21 3.05 6.02
N SER A 1049 -31.67 3.90 5.12
CA SER A 1049 -33.11 4.06 4.85
C SER A 1049 -33.71 2.78 4.24
N ASP A 1050 -32.98 2.14 3.32
CA ASP A 1050 -33.36 0.87 2.72
C ASP A 1050 -33.33 -0.27 3.73
N LEU A 1051 -32.29 -0.35 4.56
CA LEU A 1051 -32.18 -1.35 5.64
C LEU A 1051 -33.32 -1.23 6.63
N ARG A 1052 -33.79 -0.02 6.93
CA ARG A 1052 -34.94 0.18 7.80
C ARG A 1052 -36.22 -0.39 7.18
N ARG A 1053 -36.43 -0.18 5.88
CA ARG A 1053 -37.55 -0.78 5.14
C ARG A 1053 -37.46 -2.32 5.09
N VAL A 1054 -36.27 -2.86 4.85
CA VAL A 1054 -36.03 -4.33 4.87
C VAL A 1054 -36.30 -4.88 6.27
N PHE A 1055 -35.85 -4.19 7.32
CA PHE A 1055 -36.13 -4.55 8.70
C PHE A 1055 -37.62 -4.53 9.03
N ASP A 1056 -38.35 -3.48 8.63
CA ASP A 1056 -39.79 -3.40 8.91
C ASP A 1056 -40.55 -4.56 8.25
N SER A 1057 -40.14 -4.98 7.04
CA SER A 1057 -40.67 -6.19 6.37
C SER A 1057 -40.33 -7.46 7.14
N ALA A 1058 -39.04 -7.65 7.47
CA ALA A 1058 -38.59 -8.83 8.21
C ALA A 1058 -39.20 -8.92 9.62
N GLU A 1059 -39.42 -7.78 10.30
CA GLU A 1059 -40.12 -7.70 11.60
C GLU A 1059 -41.58 -8.17 11.43
N SER A 1060 -42.27 -7.78 10.36
CA SER A 1060 -43.64 -8.24 10.07
C SER A 1060 -43.69 -9.75 9.82
N ASP A 1061 -42.87 -10.25 8.90
CA ASP A 1061 -42.86 -11.67 8.49
C ASP A 1061 -42.47 -12.58 9.67
N LEU A 1062 -41.43 -12.18 10.41
CA LEU A 1062 -40.98 -12.91 11.59
C LEU A 1062 -42.07 -12.97 12.66
N ASN A 1063 -42.78 -11.87 12.94
CA ASN A 1063 -43.85 -11.87 13.94
C ASN A 1063 -45.00 -12.82 13.55
N GLU A 1064 -45.33 -12.93 12.25
CA GLU A 1064 -46.33 -13.89 11.77
C GLU A 1064 -45.88 -15.33 11.95
N VAL A 1065 -44.64 -15.65 11.52
CA VAL A 1065 -44.06 -17.00 11.67
C VAL A 1065 -43.91 -17.36 13.13
N LEU A 1066 -43.37 -16.47 13.96
CA LEU A 1066 -43.19 -16.65 15.40
C LEU A 1066 -44.53 -16.89 16.11
N GLY A 1067 -45.59 -16.20 15.70
CA GLY A 1067 -46.94 -16.41 16.23
C GLY A 1067 -47.48 -17.82 15.93
N ARG A 1068 -47.33 -18.29 14.69
CA ARG A 1068 -47.71 -19.67 14.29
C ARG A 1068 -46.86 -20.72 15.01
N TYR A 1069 -45.54 -20.51 15.03
CA TYR A 1069 -44.56 -21.37 15.69
C TYR A 1069 -44.86 -21.50 17.19
N SER A 1070 -45.09 -20.39 17.89
CA SER A 1070 -45.38 -20.37 19.32
C SER A 1070 -46.71 -21.05 19.67
N LYS A 1071 -47.74 -20.91 18.82
CA LYS A 1071 -49.02 -21.64 18.97
C LYS A 1071 -48.81 -23.15 18.89
N GLN A 1072 -48.03 -23.63 17.91
CA GLN A 1072 -47.71 -25.06 17.77
C GLN A 1072 -46.79 -25.56 18.89
N ALA A 1073 -45.79 -24.78 19.30
CA ALA A 1073 -44.89 -25.10 20.42
C ALA A 1073 -45.66 -25.30 21.72
N ALA A 1074 -46.65 -24.43 21.99
CA ALA A 1074 -47.54 -24.56 23.15
C ALA A 1074 -48.40 -25.82 23.07
N ALA A 1075 -48.91 -26.19 21.89
CA ALA A 1075 -49.68 -27.41 21.68
C ALA A 1075 -48.83 -28.69 21.82
N ALA A 1076 -47.53 -28.61 21.49
CA ALA A 1076 -46.56 -29.69 21.60
C ALA A 1076 -46.03 -29.87 23.03
N LYS A 1077 -46.20 -28.89 23.92
CA LYS A 1077 -45.68 -28.94 25.29
C LYS A 1077 -46.21 -30.16 26.05
N GLY A 1078 -45.28 -30.96 26.59
CA GLY A 1078 -45.61 -32.20 27.30
C GLY A 1078 -45.99 -33.38 26.40
N THR A 1079 -45.72 -33.26 25.10
CA THR A 1079 -45.83 -34.34 24.10
C THR A 1079 -44.47 -34.64 23.48
N ASP A 1080 -44.39 -35.73 22.72
CA ASP A 1080 -43.16 -36.18 22.06
C ASP A 1080 -42.68 -35.19 20.97
N TYR A 1081 -43.56 -34.33 20.47
CA TYR A 1081 -43.24 -33.28 19.50
C TYR A 1081 -42.57 -32.04 20.11
N SER A 1082 -42.50 -31.92 21.45
CA SER A 1082 -41.90 -30.75 22.10
C SER A 1082 -40.43 -30.54 21.74
N GLY A 1083 -39.70 -31.63 21.45
CA GLY A 1083 -38.30 -31.60 21.05
C GLY A 1083 -38.04 -31.01 19.65
N LEU A 1084 -39.07 -30.88 18.81
CA LEU A 1084 -38.95 -30.29 17.46
C LEU A 1084 -38.81 -28.76 17.50
N PHE A 1085 -39.23 -28.12 18.59
CA PHE A 1085 -39.22 -26.67 18.74
C PHE A 1085 -37.89 -26.20 19.34
N THR A 1086 -36.85 -26.19 18.51
CA THR A 1086 -35.48 -25.87 18.92
C THR A 1086 -35.17 -24.37 18.99
N GLU A 1087 -35.91 -23.54 18.25
CA GLU A 1087 -35.74 -22.08 18.27
C GLU A 1087 -36.39 -21.46 19.52
N SER A 1088 -35.64 -20.60 20.21
CA SER A 1088 -36.07 -19.92 21.42
C SER A 1088 -36.78 -18.60 21.08
N GLU A 1089 -38.07 -18.52 21.39
CA GLU A 1089 -38.87 -17.29 21.24
C GLU A 1089 -38.20 -16.08 21.92
N THR A 1090 -37.67 -16.29 23.12
CA THR A 1090 -37.02 -15.23 23.90
C THR A 1090 -35.73 -14.74 23.24
N LYS A 1091 -34.93 -15.64 22.66
CA LYS A 1091 -33.70 -15.29 21.95
C LYS A 1091 -34.01 -14.53 20.66
N THR A 1092 -35.01 -14.97 19.91
CA THR A 1092 -35.43 -14.34 18.65
C THR A 1092 -36.05 -12.96 18.88
N SER A 1093 -36.90 -12.80 19.90
CA SER A 1093 -37.43 -11.48 20.28
C SER A 1093 -36.34 -10.52 20.77
N LYS A 1094 -35.34 -11.03 21.50
CA LYS A 1094 -34.18 -10.23 21.91
C LYS A 1094 -33.37 -9.79 20.70
N LEU A 1095 -33.04 -10.70 19.78
CA LEU A 1095 -32.33 -10.37 18.54
C LEU A 1095 -33.09 -9.33 17.72
N LEU A 1096 -34.42 -9.45 17.61
CA LEU A 1096 -35.26 -8.46 16.93
C LEU A 1096 -35.15 -7.07 17.58
N ALA A 1097 -35.20 -7.00 18.91
CA ALA A 1097 -35.03 -5.76 19.66
C ALA A 1097 -33.62 -5.17 19.53
N ASP A 1098 -32.59 -6.02 19.52
CA ASP A 1098 -31.19 -5.64 19.34
C ASP A 1098 -30.96 -5.09 17.92
N THR A 1099 -31.51 -5.73 16.88
CA THR A 1099 -31.52 -5.21 15.48
C THR A 1099 -32.23 -3.87 15.39
N LYS A 1100 -33.39 -3.74 16.03
CA LYS A 1100 -34.16 -2.48 16.03
C LYS A 1100 -33.39 -1.33 16.68
N SER A 1101 -32.63 -1.65 17.74
CA SER A 1101 -31.74 -0.68 18.40
C SER A 1101 -30.53 -0.34 17.51
N ALA A 1102 -29.97 -1.33 16.82
CA ALA A 1102 -28.84 -1.17 15.91
C ALA A 1102 -29.17 -0.36 14.63
N LEU A 1103 -30.45 -0.17 14.27
CA LEU A 1103 -30.86 0.68 13.13
C LEU A 1103 -30.38 2.14 13.22
N SER A 1104 -30.02 2.59 14.43
CA SER A 1104 -29.43 3.91 14.68
C SER A 1104 -27.90 3.93 14.69
N GLY A 1105 -27.26 2.76 14.50
CA GLY A 1105 -25.81 2.59 14.50
C GLY A 1105 -25.26 2.18 13.13
N ASP A 1106 -24.26 1.30 13.12
CA ASP A 1106 -23.60 0.84 11.89
C ASP A 1106 -24.52 -0.08 11.05
N PRO A 1107 -24.73 0.22 9.75
CA PRO A 1107 -25.57 -0.57 8.85
C PRO A 1107 -25.18 -2.06 8.77
N ARG A 1108 -23.89 -2.38 8.90
CA ARG A 1108 -23.36 -3.75 8.79
C ARG A 1108 -23.81 -4.61 9.96
N VAL A 1109 -23.94 -4.01 11.17
CA VAL A 1109 -24.52 -4.68 12.34
C VAL A 1109 -25.98 -5.04 12.10
N VAL A 1110 -26.75 -4.12 11.51
CA VAL A 1110 -28.16 -4.36 11.16
C VAL A 1110 -28.26 -5.50 10.16
N LEU A 1111 -27.41 -5.51 9.14
CA LEU A 1111 -27.41 -6.51 8.07
C LEU A 1111 -27.05 -7.91 8.59
N ALA A 1112 -26.03 -8.00 9.45
CA ALA A 1112 -25.65 -9.24 10.13
C ALA A 1112 -26.79 -9.77 11.02
N ASN A 1113 -27.44 -8.88 11.79
CA ASN A 1113 -28.56 -9.28 12.63
C ASN A 1113 -29.81 -9.67 11.81
N LEU A 1114 -30.07 -9.02 10.67
CA LEU A 1114 -31.13 -9.38 9.73
C LEU A 1114 -30.91 -10.76 9.14
N GLN A 1115 -29.67 -11.11 8.76
CA GLN A 1115 -29.34 -12.47 8.31
C GLN A 1115 -29.64 -13.50 9.40
N ASN A 1116 -29.28 -13.21 10.66
CA ASN A 1116 -29.60 -14.09 11.78
C ASN A 1116 -31.11 -14.22 12.03
N LEU A 1117 -31.88 -13.13 11.91
CA LEU A 1117 -33.34 -13.15 12.02
C LEU A 1117 -33.98 -13.98 10.90
N ASN A 1118 -33.55 -13.79 9.65
CA ASN A 1118 -34.03 -14.54 8.50
C ASN A 1118 -33.71 -16.04 8.63
N ARG A 1119 -32.55 -16.40 9.19
CA ARG A 1119 -32.22 -17.81 9.49
C ARG A 1119 -33.14 -18.40 10.54
N SER A 1120 -33.37 -17.72 11.66
CA SER A 1120 -34.34 -18.21 12.67
C SER A 1120 -35.75 -18.30 12.10
N MET A 1121 -36.15 -17.35 11.23
CA MET A 1121 -37.44 -17.41 10.52
C MET A 1121 -37.54 -18.64 9.63
N ALA A 1122 -36.56 -18.85 8.74
CA ALA A 1122 -36.52 -20.00 7.83
C ALA A 1122 -36.61 -21.32 8.59
N ARG A 1123 -35.90 -21.47 9.72
CA ARG A 1123 -35.99 -22.67 10.57
C ARG A 1123 -37.37 -22.87 11.18
N MET A 1124 -37.98 -21.82 11.71
CA MET A 1124 -39.34 -21.90 12.24
C MET A 1124 -40.34 -22.32 11.16
N GLU A 1125 -40.22 -21.77 9.94
CA GLU A 1125 -41.03 -22.17 8.79
C GLU A 1125 -40.77 -23.62 8.39
N LEU A 1126 -39.52 -24.06 8.42
CA LEU A 1126 -39.13 -25.43 8.09
C LEU A 1126 -39.69 -26.44 9.09
N ILE A 1127 -39.64 -26.14 10.40
CA ILE A 1127 -40.26 -26.95 11.46
C ILE A 1127 -41.78 -27.01 11.24
N LEU A 1128 -42.43 -25.88 10.96
CA LEU A 1128 -43.86 -25.83 10.67
C LEU A 1128 -44.22 -26.63 9.40
N GLY A 1129 -43.40 -26.54 8.36
CA GLY A 1129 -43.54 -27.29 7.11
C GLY A 1129 -43.35 -28.80 7.31
N SER A 1130 -42.37 -29.20 8.12
CA SER A 1130 -42.14 -30.60 8.52
C SER A 1130 -43.35 -31.15 9.25
N LEU A 1131 -43.87 -30.43 10.25
CA LEU A 1131 -45.07 -30.83 11.00
C LEU A 1131 -46.29 -30.96 10.09
N LYS A 1132 -46.44 -30.05 9.11
CA LYS A 1132 -47.49 -30.14 8.09
C LYS A 1132 -47.33 -31.43 7.28
N ASN A 1133 -46.16 -31.68 6.73
CA ASN A 1133 -45.89 -32.85 5.89
C ASN A 1133 -46.07 -34.16 6.67
N GLU A 1134 -45.62 -34.22 7.92
CA GLU A 1134 -45.88 -35.35 8.83
C GLU A 1134 -47.39 -35.56 9.03
N SER A 1135 -48.13 -34.47 9.30
CA SER A 1135 -49.58 -34.57 9.50
C SER A 1135 -50.32 -35.04 8.24
N GLU A 1136 -49.88 -34.62 7.05
CA GLU A 1136 -50.43 -35.07 5.76
C GLU A 1136 -50.07 -36.53 5.47
N THR A 1137 -48.83 -36.94 5.74
CA THR A 1137 -48.37 -38.33 5.56
C THR A 1137 -49.12 -39.28 6.51
N LYS A 1138 -49.27 -38.89 7.78
CA LYS A 1138 -50.03 -39.68 8.76
C LYS A 1138 -51.51 -39.78 8.40
N LEU A 1139 -52.10 -38.72 7.85
CA LEU A 1139 -53.46 -38.77 7.31
C LEU A 1139 -53.57 -39.79 6.17
N LEU A 1140 -52.67 -39.74 5.19
CA LEU A 1140 -52.65 -40.67 4.05
C LEU A 1140 -52.44 -42.13 4.49
N LEU A 1141 -51.52 -42.38 5.44
CA LEU A 1141 -51.29 -43.71 5.99
C LEU A 1141 -52.57 -44.27 6.64
N LEU A 1142 -53.27 -43.46 7.44
CA LEU A 1142 -54.50 -43.87 8.09
C LEU A 1142 -55.65 -44.07 7.10
N GLU A 1143 -55.73 -43.26 6.05
CA GLU A 1143 -56.67 -43.45 4.94
C GLU A 1143 -56.43 -44.79 4.24
N HIS A 1144 -55.16 -45.12 3.96
CA HIS A 1144 -54.79 -46.39 3.33
C HIS A 1144 -55.09 -47.58 4.24
N LEU A 1145 -54.76 -47.49 5.54
CA LEU A 1145 -55.09 -48.52 6.53
C LEU A 1145 -56.61 -48.72 6.65
N LEU A 1146 -57.40 -47.65 6.56
CA LEU A 1146 -58.85 -47.73 6.59
C LEU A 1146 -59.41 -48.45 5.37
N GLU A 1147 -58.86 -48.19 4.19
CA GLU A 1147 -59.19 -48.88 2.94
C GLU A 1147 -58.84 -50.38 3.03
N ALA A 1148 -57.62 -50.71 3.45
CA ALA A 1148 -57.11 -52.07 3.57
C ALA A 1148 -57.76 -52.89 4.72
N SER A 1149 -58.34 -52.23 5.72
CA SER A 1149 -58.92 -52.90 6.90
C SER A 1149 -60.16 -53.76 6.57
N LYS A 1150 -60.33 -54.89 7.27
CA LYS A 1150 -61.53 -55.74 7.23
C LYS A 1150 -62.65 -55.25 8.19
N LEU A 1151 -62.72 -53.95 8.45
CA LEU A 1151 -63.73 -53.34 9.33
C LEU A 1151 -65.12 -53.32 8.67
N ASP A 1152 -66.17 -53.40 9.49
CA ASP A 1152 -67.55 -53.25 9.01
C ASP A 1152 -67.82 -51.82 8.48
N ALA A 1153 -68.87 -51.68 7.68
CA ALA A 1153 -69.19 -50.41 7.01
C ALA A 1153 -69.52 -49.27 8.00
N ALA A 1154 -70.02 -49.58 9.21
CA ALA A 1154 -70.35 -48.57 10.22
C ALA A 1154 -69.08 -48.02 10.88
N LYS A 1155 -68.13 -48.89 11.23
CA LYS A 1155 -66.81 -48.49 11.75
C LYS A 1155 -65.98 -47.79 10.69
N LYS A 1156 -66.03 -48.21 9.43
CA LYS A 1156 -65.36 -47.49 8.34
C LYS A 1156 -65.87 -46.05 8.19
N ALA A 1157 -67.18 -45.84 8.30
CA ALA A 1157 -67.77 -44.50 8.26
C ALA A 1157 -67.37 -43.63 9.48
N GLU A 1158 -67.28 -44.22 10.68
CA GLU A 1158 -66.82 -43.51 11.88
C GLU A 1158 -65.37 -43.02 11.74
N PHE A 1159 -64.46 -43.88 11.28
CA PHE A 1159 -63.06 -43.51 11.08
C PHE A 1159 -62.89 -42.51 9.94
N ALA A 1160 -63.65 -42.62 8.85
CA ALA A 1160 -63.65 -41.60 7.79
C ALA A 1160 -64.03 -40.22 8.33
N GLN A 1161 -64.99 -40.14 9.27
CA GLN A 1161 -65.35 -38.87 9.90
C GLN A 1161 -64.25 -38.33 10.82
N LYS A 1162 -63.54 -39.19 11.56
CA LYS A 1162 -62.37 -38.79 12.37
C LYS A 1162 -61.21 -38.30 11.50
N LEU A 1163 -60.96 -38.94 10.36
CA LEU A 1163 -59.93 -38.53 9.38
C LEU A 1163 -60.27 -37.19 8.74
N GLU A 1164 -61.54 -36.93 8.42
CA GLU A 1164 -61.97 -35.61 7.95
C GLU A 1164 -61.77 -34.52 9.02
N GLY A 1165 -61.95 -34.87 10.30
CA GLY A 1165 -61.61 -34.00 11.43
C GLY A 1165 -60.11 -33.68 11.49
N MET A 1166 -59.25 -34.68 11.27
CA MET A 1166 -57.80 -34.50 11.16
C MET A 1166 -57.43 -33.62 9.96
N ARG A 1167 -58.04 -33.84 8.79
CA ARG A 1167 -57.87 -32.99 7.59
C ARG A 1167 -58.27 -31.53 7.85
N GLY A 1168 -59.31 -31.29 8.64
CA GLY A 1168 -59.70 -29.97 9.12
C GLY A 1168 -58.65 -29.29 10.02
N MET A 1169 -57.96 -30.05 10.87
CA MET A 1169 -56.86 -29.53 11.71
C MET A 1169 -55.63 -29.17 10.87
N ILE A 1170 -55.28 -29.99 9.86
CA ILE A 1170 -54.16 -29.70 8.94
C ILE A 1170 -54.43 -28.42 8.15
N SER A 1171 -55.62 -28.30 7.55
CA SER A 1171 -56.00 -27.12 6.75
C SER A 1171 -56.10 -25.82 7.55
N SER A 1172 -56.32 -25.89 8.87
CA SER A 1172 -56.32 -24.74 9.77
C SER A 1172 -54.95 -24.43 10.41
N GLY A 1173 -53.90 -25.17 10.02
CA GLY A 1173 -52.54 -24.97 10.52
C GLY A 1173 -52.32 -25.50 11.93
N GLU A 1174 -53.16 -26.43 12.40
CA GLU A 1174 -53.08 -27.09 13.71
C GLU A 1174 -52.37 -28.45 13.65
N TYR A 1175 -51.16 -28.47 13.10
CA TYR A 1175 -50.42 -29.69 12.76
C TYR A 1175 -50.17 -30.61 13.96
N VAL A 1176 -49.73 -30.08 15.11
CA VAL A 1176 -49.49 -30.89 16.31
C VAL A 1176 -50.79 -31.51 16.83
N ASN A 1177 -51.92 -30.79 16.77
CA ASN A 1177 -53.22 -31.33 17.15
C ASN A 1177 -53.68 -32.40 16.14
N ALA A 1178 -53.43 -32.20 14.85
CA ALA A 1178 -53.72 -33.17 13.81
C ALA A 1178 -52.93 -34.48 14.03
N LEU A 1179 -51.64 -34.40 14.33
CA LEU A 1179 -50.78 -35.54 14.64
C LEU A 1179 -51.24 -36.31 15.89
N ARG A 1180 -51.66 -35.59 16.94
CA ARG A 1180 -52.27 -36.19 18.13
C ARG A 1180 -53.60 -36.88 17.83
N ALA A 1181 -54.44 -36.26 16.99
CA ALA A 1181 -55.68 -36.86 16.54
C ALA A 1181 -55.42 -38.13 15.71
N GLY A 1182 -54.46 -38.08 14.78
CA GLY A 1182 -54.02 -39.23 13.98
C GLY A 1182 -53.52 -40.39 14.84
N SER A 1183 -52.68 -40.13 15.84
CA SER A 1183 -52.21 -41.17 16.77
C SER A 1183 -53.35 -41.78 17.60
N THR A 1184 -54.37 -41.00 17.92
CA THR A 1184 -55.59 -41.49 18.59
C THR A 1184 -56.42 -42.37 17.65
N ILE A 1185 -56.57 -41.95 16.38
CA ILE A 1185 -57.27 -42.71 15.34
C ILE A 1185 -56.59 -44.05 15.09
N ALA A 1186 -55.26 -44.08 14.96
CA ALA A 1186 -54.47 -45.30 14.79
C ALA A 1186 -54.77 -46.31 15.91
N LYS A 1187 -54.70 -45.86 17.15
CA LYS A 1187 -54.98 -46.67 18.35
C LYS A 1187 -56.42 -47.17 18.43
N ASP A 1188 -57.38 -46.35 18.02
CA ASP A 1188 -58.79 -46.74 17.97
C ASP A 1188 -59.05 -47.80 16.88
N MET A 1189 -58.35 -47.73 15.74
CA MET A 1189 -58.44 -48.72 14.65
C MET A 1189 -57.91 -50.09 15.08
N GLU A 1190 -56.84 -50.15 15.89
CA GLU A 1190 -56.31 -51.38 16.50
C GLU A 1190 -57.30 -52.04 17.47
N GLY A 1191 -58.03 -51.25 18.27
CA GLY A 1191 -59.03 -51.75 19.21
C GLY A 1191 -60.34 -52.26 18.55
N GLY A 1192 -60.50 -52.05 17.23
CA GLY A 1192 -61.75 -52.28 16.51
C GLY A 1192 -62.00 -53.70 16.00
N GLY A 1193 -60.97 -54.56 15.93
CA GLY A 1193 -61.04 -55.90 15.35
C GLY A 1193 -61.23 -57.00 16.40
N GLN A 1194 -62.48 -57.37 16.69
CA GLN A 1194 -62.79 -58.66 17.34
C GLN A 1194 -63.25 -59.65 16.25
N GLY A 1195 -62.38 -60.59 15.90
CA GLY A 1195 -62.67 -61.77 15.08
C GLY A 1195 -61.38 -62.52 14.76
N ASP A 1196 -61.24 -63.74 15.31
CA ASP A 1196 -60.08 -64.63 15.25
C ASP A 1196 -59.43 -64.73 13.86
N ASP A 1197 -58.16 -64.32 13.75
CA ASP A 1197 -57.04 -65.21 13.42
C ASP A 1197 -55.70 -64.46 13.60
N SER A 1198 -54.87 -64.98 14.51
CA SER A 1198 -53.39 -65.03 14.57
C SER A 1198 -52.47 -63.85 14.20
N GLY A 1199 -52.94 -62.67 13.77
CA GLY A 1199 -52.08 -61.52 13.41
C GLY A 1199 -52.07 -60.37 14.42
N LEU A 1200 -53.15 -60.19 15.18
CA LEU A 1200 -53.39 -59.01 16.03
C LEU A 1200 -52.99 -59.17 17.51
N ALA A 1201 -52.60 -60.37 17.94
CA ALA A 1201 -52.22 -60.62 19.34
C ALA A 1201 -50.77 -60.18 19.67
N VAL A 1202 -49.93 -59.95 18.66
CA VAL A 1202 -48.49 -59.65 18.84
C VAL A 1202 -48.23 -58.14 19.00
N LEU A 1203 -49.07 -57.25 18.44
CA LEU A 1203 -49.06 -55.80 18.71
C LEU A 1203 -49.32 -55.47 20.19
N GLY A 1204 -50.07 -56.33 20.89
CA GLY A 1204 -50.31 -56.20 22.33
C GLY A 1204 -49.09 -56.49 23.21
N LEU A 1205 -48.10 -57.25 22.70
CA LEU A 1205 -46.87 -57.58 23.44
C LEU A 1205 -45.77 -56.52 23.24
N SER A 1206 -45.69 -55.89 22.07
CA SER A 1206 -44.76 -54.79 21.78
C SER A 1206 -45.18 -53.47 22.47
N ALA A 1207 -46.48 -53.13 22.50
CA ALA A 1207 -46.96 -51.96 23.25
C ALA A 1207 -46.77 -52.09 24.78
N VAL A 1208 -46.88 -53.31 25.33
CA VAL A 1208 -46.62 -53.60 26.76
C VAL A 1208 -45.12 -53.65 27.07
N ALA A 1209 -44.27 -54.10 26.13
CA ALA A 1209 -42.81 -54.06 26.27
C ALA A 1209 -42.26 -52.62 26.16
N ILE A 1210 -42.82 -51.78 25.30
CA ILE A 1210 -42.49 -50.35 25.18
C ILE A 1210 -42.95 -49.58 26.43
N LEU A 1211 -44.15 -49.84 26.96
CA LEU A 1211 -44.60 -49.27 28.23
C LEU A 1211 -43.76 -49.77 29.43
N ALA A 1212 -43.31 -51.03 29.45
CA ALA A 1212 -42.41 -51.54 30.49
C ALA A 1212 -40.99 -50.95 30.40
N GLY A 1213 -40.48 -50.69 29.20
CA GLY A 1213 -39.22 -49.98 28.95
C GLY A 1213 -39.28 -48.50 29.36
N ILE A 1214 -40.39 -47.82 29.08
CA ILE A 1214 -40.66 -46.44 29.50
C ILE A 1214 -40.81 -46.36 31.04
N THR A 1215 -41.45 -47.34 31.68
CA THR A 1215 -41.56 -47.39 33.15
C THR A 1215 -40.20 -47.66 33.82
N PHE A 1216 -39.33 -48.47 33.19
CA PHE A 1216 -37.97 -48.73 33.66
C PHE A 1216 -37.01 -47.54 33.45
N PHE A 1217 -37.20 -46.76 32.39
CA PHE A 1217 -36.43 -45.53 32.11
C PHE A 1217 -36.88 -44.36 33.00
N ILE A 1218 -38.17 -44.23 33.29
CA ILE A 1218 -38.73 -43.22 34.21
C ILE A 1218 -38.40 -43.57 35.68
N MET A 1219 -38.37 -44.85 36.07
CA MET A 1219 -37.94 -45.24 37.43
C MET A 1219 -36.44 -45.00 37.72
N ARG A 1220 -35.61 -44.69 36.70
CA ARG A 1220 -34.19 -44.36 36.89
C ARG A 1220 -33.90 -42.87 37.01
N GLN A 1221 -34.92 -42.01 36.94
CA GLN A 1221 -34.80 -40.55 37.12
C GLN A 1221 -35.54 -40.01 38.35
N GLU A 1222 -35.62 -40.77 39.45
CA GLU A 1222 -35.86 -40.14 40.76
C GLU A 1222 -34.54 -39.64 41.38
N PRO A 1223 -34.41 -38.34 41.69
CA PRO A 1223 -33.29 -37.84 42.46
C PRO A 1223 -33.42 -38.34 43.90
N LYS A 1224 -32.43 -39.09 44.38
CA LYS A 1224 -32.28 -39.35 45.82
C LYS A 1224 -32.17 -38.01 46.56
N LYS A 1225 -33.23 -37.62 47.27
CA LYS A 1225 -33.24 -36.50 48.21
C LYS A 1225 -32.33 -36.80 49.41
N GLU A 1226 -31.28 -35.98 49.45
CA GLU A 1226 -30.44 -35.48 50.55
C GLU A 1226 -30.49 -36.09 51.95
N LEU A 1227 -29.29 -36.22 52.56
CA LEU A 1227 -29.07 -35.85 53.96
C LEU A 1227 -27.72 -35.12 54.16
N ARG A 1228 -27.83 -33.79 54.26
CA ARG A 1228 -27.25 -32.87 55.26
C ARG A 1228 -25.71 -32.70 55.44
N LYS A 1229 -25.35 -31.41 55.23
CA LYS A 1229 -24.59 -30.46 56.07
C LYS A 1229 -23.06 -30.30 55.85
N LEU A 1230 -22.77 -29.20 55.15
CA LEU A 1230 -21.76 -28.14 55.39
C LEU A 1230 -21.09 -28.11 56.79
N PRO A 1231 -19.79 -27.72 56.91
CA PRO A 1231 -19.31 -26.37 56.54
C PRO A 1231 -18.04 -26.36 55.65
N SER A 1232 -17.94 -25.51 54.64
CA SER A 1232 -17.37 -24.15 54.70
C SER A 1232 -16.08 -24.01 55.52
N SER A 1233 -14.95 -23.96 54.82
CA SER A 1233 -13.71 -23.27 55.19
C SER A 1233 -13.11 -22.79 53.85
N LYS A 1234 -12.79 -21.52 53.55
CA LYS A 1234 -12.22 -20.45 54.37
C LYS A 1234 -11.29 -20.99 55.46
N GLU A 1235 -10.33 -21.81 55.04
CA GLU A 1235 -9.07 -22.09 55.72
C GLU A 1235 -8.30 -23.14 54.92
N LEU A 1236 -7.63 -22.73 53.84
CA LEU A 1236 -6.57 -23.55 53.21
C LEU A 1236 -5.62 -22.70 52.37
N PHE A 1237 -5.30 -21.49 52.83
CA PHE A 1237 -4.07 -20.79 52.48
C PHE A 1237 -3.70 -19.84 53.61
N ARG A 1238 -2.94 -20.34 54.59
CA ARG A 1238 -1.91 -19.54 55.25
C ARG A 1238 -0.67 -20.42 55.47
N PRO A 1239 0.53 -19.88 55.21
CA PRO A 1239 1.78 -20.62 55.25
C PRO A 1239 2.23 -20.78 56.70
N ALA A 1240 2.84 -21.91 57.03
CA ALA A 1240 3.58 -22.08 58.26
C ALA A 1240 5.04 -22.37 57.94
N GLN A 1241 5.86 -21.39 58.33
CA GLN A 1241 7.31 -21.46 58.44
C GLN A 1241 7.74 -22.58 59.40
N GLU A 1242 8.89 -23.20 59.12
CA GLU A 1242 9.83 -23.60 60.17
C GLU A 1242 11.12 -22.76 60.04
N LYS A 1243 11.47 -22.13 61.16
CA LYS A 1243 12.73 -21.42 61.48
C LYS A 1243 13.74 -22.45 62.08
N PRO A 1244 14.80 -22.04 62.83
CA PRO A 1244 16.09 -21.50 62.38
C PRO A 1244 17.30 -22.26 62.99
N SER A 1245 18.49 -22.07 62.41
CA SER A 1245 19.77 -22.10 63.13
C SER A 1245 20.72 -21.18 62.36
N GLU A 1246 21.63 -20.40 62.91
CA GLU A 1246 22.01 -20.00 64.26
C GLU A 1246 22.76 -18.66 64.04
N GLY A 1247 22.61 -17.67 64.93
CA GLY A 1247 23.57 -16.55 65.01
C GLY A 1247 24.89 -17.01 65.67
N PRO A 1248 25.89 -16.14 65.96
CA PRO A 1248 25.65 -14.72 66.25
C PRO A 1248 26.77 -13.71 65.89
N LYS A 1249 26.45 -12.44 66.18
CA LYS A 1249 27.30 -11.27 66.56
C LYS A 1249 27.59 -10.19 65.50
N GLU A 1250 26.74 -9.17 65.56
CA GLU A 1250 27.04 -7.73 65.72
C GLU A 1250 28.41 -7.35 66.37
N PRO A 1251 28.91 -6.08 66.29
CA PRO A 1251 28.13 -4.83 66.11
C PRO A 1251 28.72 -3.69 65.24
N GLY A 1252 27.81 -2.90 64.66
CA GLY A 1252 27.83 -1.42 64.68
C GLY A 1252 28.85 -0.65 63.81
N PRO A 1253 28.78 0.70 63.80
CA PRO A 1253 27.77 1.44 63.05
C PRO A 1253 28.35 2.59 62.19
N GLU A 1254 27.47 3.18 61.36
CA GLU A 1254 27.44 4.62 61.01
C GLU A 1254 28.48 5.17 59.98
N PRO A 1255 28.31 6.39 59.42
CA PRO A 1255 27.54 6.62 58.18
C PRO A 1255 28.27 7.56 57.17
N GLN A 1256 27.56 7.92 56.07
CA GLN A 1256 27.83 9.05 55.14
C GLN A 1256 29.05 8.85 54.21
N VAL A 1257 28.95 9.04 52.89
CA VAL A 1257 28.33 10.14 52.13
C VAL A 1257 27.50 9.62 50.96
#